data_AF-A0A7V1MP13-F1
#
_entry.id   AF-A0A7V1MP13-F1
#
_cell.length_a   1.000
_cell.length_b   1.000
_cell.length_c   1.000
_cell.angle_alpha   90.00
_cell.angle_beta   90.00
_cell.angle_gamma   90.00
#
_symmetry.space_group_name_H-M   'P 1'
#
loop_
_entity.id
_entity.type
_entity.pdbx_description
1 polymer ?
#
loop_
_entity_poly.entity_id
_entity_poly.type
_entity_poly.pdbx_seq_one_letter_code
_entity_poly.pdbx_strand_id
1 'polypeptide(L)'
;LAKALTEMTAEEIITELKDSGLRGRGGAGFPTGLKWELCRKSKGEVKYIICNADEGDPGAYMDRSIVEADPHSVLEGMLIGARAIGASEGYVYIRGEYPLAMKRLEIAIDQAKEYGLIGENIFDTDFSFNIHVKQGAGAFVCGEETALIASIEGSPPEPKQRPPFPAQSGLWGKPTNINNVETWATVPVIINRGAGWFASIGTETSKGTKVFSLVGKINNTGLVEVPMGITLKEIIYDIGGGIPGGKKFKAVQTGGPSGGCIPASLIDLPVDYEKLTEAGSIMGSGGMIVMDEDTCVVDVAKYFIEFTNDESCGKCTSCRDGSAVLHDILKKICRGEGEESDIQALEDLGNAIKDGSMCGLGQTLPNPVLSTLKYFMDEYTEHIKYKRCSAMVCKSIISSACQHICPLSQDVPSYIGLLAQGKFDEAIKVVRKENPLPLICGRVCHSPCEDKCVAGEWGDPVAIRSLKRFLSDYEMNQGVIVEEKSKAEREERIAVVGSGPGGLTCAYYLALEGYKVTVFESQPVAGGMLALGIPEFRLPKDVLEYEIDRIRKLGVEIKTNTAIGKDIPLDKLKEEYKAVFIAIGAHKGLKMKIPGEEAEGVIDAVEFLRDINLKREVKIGDKVIVVGGGNSAIDAARVAKRLGKDTRILYRRTKAEMPAIKSEIDEAIIEGIDIQFLAAPTKVMSGNGKIEAVECINMELGDIDASGRRRPVPIQGSEFNVDVDTLILAISQEPDVSLLNGNKLNVSKWNTLEVDPETLLTNIEGIFAGGDVITGPNTVTEAMAHGKVAAQMIDKYIRGEKLERKYEVTRPALHVDPVQLSEEEVKSLKKPGMPSAPVAQRIENFEEVELGYKEADAITEAKRCLRCDLEKGEDEVPPEEKAEEEAVAVEEKVEEKAKAEAEEKAEEKAETPVAEAAAPAEKEIVEEKPEEPAAAPEEKVVEKVEEPAAAPPEPKDEPKEKEVMAAIEIPDIKAAIEIPSMKKEEPAAAEVKKEEEKVEGKVEEKEEPAPPEPKDEPAEKKIKAAIEIPDIKAVIDIPEMKKEKEAKAPEVKKEEIKVEEKVEEIEEPAEAEKEEEKVEEKAAEPAPEQKKEPEEKKVKAVIDIPEIKAVIDIPEMKKEKKEEKPEKKKEEKE
;
A
#
# COMPACT_ATOMS: atom_id res chain seq x y z
N LEU A 1 31.86 -16.97 25.82
CA LEU A 1 32.19 -16.25 27.07
C LEU A 1 33.63 -16.54 27.48
N ALA A 2 33.97 -17.78 27.86
CA ALA A 2 35.31 -18.17 28.34
C ALA A 2 36.47 -17.51 27.57
N LYS A 3 36.55 -17.70 26.24
CA LYS A 3 37.51 -17.02 25.34
C LYS A 3 37.73 -15.53 25.64
N ALA A 4 36.66 -14.75 25.82
CA ALA A 4 36.73 -13.31 26.09
C ALA A 4 37.26 -12.97 27.50
N LEU A 5 37.17 -13.89 28.46
CA LEU A 5 37.65 -13.68 29.83
C LEU A 5 39.06 -14.26 30.04
N THR A 6 39.38 -15.40 29.41
CA THR A 6 40.62 -16.16 29.63
C THR A 6 41.66 -16.06 28.51
N GLU A 7 41.28 -15.73 27.28
CA GLU A 7 42.17 -15.68 26.11
C GLU A 7 42.35 -14.27 25.53
N MET A 8 41.42 -13.34 25.79
CA MET A 8 41.42 -12.00 25.21
C MET A 8 41.60 -10.89 26.27
N THR A 9 42.38 -9.87 25.92
CA THR A 9 42.35 -8.57 26.62
C THR A 9 41.10 -7.77 26.25
N ALA A 10 40.74 -6.81 27.09
CA ALA A 10 39.62 -5.92 26.83
C ALA A 10 39.83 -5.03 25.58
N GLU A 11 41.08 -4.65 25.32
CA GLU A 11 41.53 -3.96 24.11
C GLU A 11 41.32 -4.80 22.84
N GLU A 12 41.60 -6.11 22.89
CA GLU A 12 41.35 -7.04 21.78
C GLU A 12 39.85 -7.23 21.54
N ILE A 13 39.03 -7.37 22.59
CA ILE A 13 37.55 -7.45 22.45
C ILE A 13 37.01 -6.19 21.76
N ILE A 14 37.47 -5.00 22.16
CA ILE A 14 37.06 -3.73 21.54
C ILE A 14 37.53 -3.65 20.08
N THR A 15 38.72 -4.17 19.77
CA THR A 15 39.25 -4.19 18.39
C THR A 15 38.43 -5.14 17.52
N GLU A 16 38.17 -6.37 17.97
CA GLU A 16 37.31 -7.34 17.27
C GLU A 16 35.91 -6.76 16.98
N LEU A 17 35.31 -6.05 17.95
CA LEU A 17 34.00 -5.41 17.76
C LEU A 17 34.05 -4.17 16.85
N LYS A 18 35.17 -3.46 16.75
CA LYS A 18 35.36 -2.38 15.77
C LYS A 18 35.55 -2.95 14.36
N ASP A 19 36.42 -3.94 14.21
CA ASP A 19 36.77 -4.54 12.93
C ASP A 19 35.60 -5.35 12.33
N SER A 20 34.66 -5.81 13.16
CA SER A 20 33.39 -6.40 12.70
C SER A 20 32.48 -5.41 11.97
N GLY A 21 32.62 -4.11 12.23
CA GLY A 21 31.69 -3.08 11.76
C GLY A 21 30.30 -3.12 12.40
N LEU A 22 30.12 -3.77 13.57
CA LEU A 22 28.83 -3.82 14.26
C LEU A 22 28.34 -2.40 14.63
N ARG A 23 27.19 -2.04 14.07
CA ARG A 23 26.44 -0.80 14.36
C ARG A 23 25.29 -1.10 15.33
N GLY A 24 25.06 -0.21 16.30
CA GLY A 24 24.04 -0.38 17.33
C GLY A 24 22.63 -0.47 16.73
N ARG A 25 21.93 -1.55 17.06
CA ARG A 25 20.71 -2.00 16.34
C ARG A 25 19.40 -1.32 16.77
N GLY A 26 19.36 -0.68 17.93
CA GLY A 26 18.24 0.17 18.35
C GLY A 26 18.23 1.53 17.62
N GLY A 27 17.95 1.51 16.31
CA GLY A 27 17.77 2.69 15.46
C GLY A 27 19.04 3.48 15.10
N ALA A 28 19.76 3.99 16.10
CA ALA A 28 20.75 5.05 15.91
C ALA A 28 22.02 4.65 15.11
N GLY A 29 22.27 3.36 14.87
CA GLY A 29 23.31 2.89 13.95
C GLY A 29 24.76 3.27 14.32
N PHE A 30 25.03 3.75 15.53
CA PHE A 30 26.37 4.16 15.95
C PHE A 30 27.32 2.95 16.10
N PRO A 31 28.59 3.01 15.66
CA PRO A 31 29.52 1.87 15.77
C PRO A 31 29.77 1.41 17.21
N THR A 32 29.36 0.18 17.53
CA THR A 32 29.32 -0.35 18.90
C THR A 32 30.72 -0.41 19.53
N GLY A 33 31.72 -0.93 18.81
CA GLY A 33 33.10 -0.99 19.30
C GLY A 33 33.69 0.39 19.63
N LEU A 34 33.34 1.44 18.87
CA LEU A 34 33.74 2.81 19.18
C LEU A 34 33.01 3.34 20.43
N LYS A 35 31.71 3.04 20.60
CA LYS A 35 30.95 3.40 21.81
C LYS A 35 31.59 2.77 23.05
N TRP A 36 32.07 1.53 22.94
CA TRP A 36 32.77 0.82 24.01
C TRP A 36 34.16 1.42 24.29
N GLU A 37 34.94 1.74 23.25
CA GLU A 37 36.25 2.39 23.37
C GLU A 37 36.15 3.75 24.11
N LEU A 38 35.17 4.57 23.75
CA LEU A 38 34.92 5.87 24.40
C LEU A 38 34.52 5.72 25.88
N CYS A 39 33.71 4.71 26.21
CA CYS A 39 33.33 4.43 27.60
C CYS A 39 34.49 3.85 28.41
N ARG A 40 35.32 2.98 27.82
CA ARG A 40 36.52 2.43 28.46
C ARG A 40 37.53 3.53 28.81
N LYS A 41 37.78 4.46 27.87
CA LYS A 41 38.72 5.58 28.02
C LYS A 41 38.22 6.72 28.91
N SER A 42 36.93 6.76 29.25
CA SER A 42 36.35 7.80 30.10
C SER A 42 36.74 7.65 31.57
N LYS A 43 36.92 8.78 32.27
CA LYS A 43 37.45 8.82 33.64
C LYS A 43 36.41 8.36 34.66
N GLY A 44 36.67 7.23 35.30
CA GLY A 44 35.89 6.71 36.43
C GLY A 44 36.35 5.32 36.82
N GLU A 45 36.44 5.06 38.13
CA GLU A 45 36.72 3.72 38.68
C GLU A 45 35.49 2.82 38.59
N VAL A 46 34.30 3.38 38.84
CA VAL A 46 33.00 2.72 38.62
C VAL A 46 32.47 3.08 37.24
N LYS A 47 32.02 2.06 36.50
CA LYS A 47 31.34 2.17 35.20
C LYS A 47 30.17 1.20 35.16
N TYR A 48 29.16 1.53 34.36
CA TYR A 48 27.95 0.71 34.18
C TYR A 48 27.76 0.29 32.72
N ILE A 49 27.06 -0.81 32.50
CA ILE A 49 26.45 -1.12 31.20
C ILE A 49 24.94 -1.32 31.34
N ILE A 50 24.21 -1.01 30.28
CA ILE A 50 22.75 -1.14 30.24
C ILE A 50 22.34 -1.87 28.96
N CYS A 51 21.52 -2.91 29.13
CA CYS A 51 20.70 -3.47 28.07
C CYS A 51 19.39 -2.70 28.00
N ASN A 52 19.15 -2.06 26.85
CA ASN A 52 17.87 -1.48 26.51
C ASN A 52 16.99 -2.56 25.85
N ALA A 53 15.96 -3.00 26.56
CA ALA A 53 14.89 -3.88 26.11
C ALA A 53 13.52 -3.16 26.18
N ASP A 54 13.52 -1.83 26.06
CA ASP A 54 12.33 -1.00 25.93
C ASP A 54 11.90 -0.94 24.45
N GLU A 55 11.41 -2.06 23.93
CA GLU A 55 10.94 -2.17 22.54
C GLU A 55 9.56 -1.49 22.40
N GLY A 56 9.60 -0.16 22.22
CA GLY A 56 8.43 0.71 22.17
C GLY A 56 7.63 0.67 20.86
N ASP A 57 8.29 0.47 19.72
CA ASP A 57 7.76 0.72 18.37
C ASP A 57 6.50 -0.12 18.03
N PRO A 58 5.41 0.50 17.54
CA PRO A 58 4.26 -0.22 16.98
C PRO A 58 4.68 -1.21 15.89
N GLY A 59 4.30 -2.47 16.06
CA GLY A 59 4.65 -3.55 15.14
C GLY A 59 6.02 -4.20 15.36
N ALA A 60 6.88 -3.67 16.24
CA ALA A 60 8.13 -4.33 16.64
C ALA A 60 7.89 -5.33 17.80
N TYR A 61 8.55 -6.48 17.75
CA TYR A 61 8.54 -7.53 18.78
C TYR A 61 9.76 -8.47 18.66
N MET A 62 10.85 -7.97 18.08
CA MET A 62 12.07 -8.73 17.79
C MET A 62 13.03 -8.80 18.98
N ASP A 63 13.24 -7.70 19.69
CA ASP A 63 14.02 -7.70 20.93
C ASP A 63 13.28 -8.53 22.00
N ARG A 64 11.95 -8.37 22.08
CA ARG A 64 11.06 -9.24 22.86
C ARG A 64 11.28 -10.70 22.55
N SER A 65 11.31 -11.08 21.27
CA SER A 65 11.47 -12.47 20.86
C SER A 65 12.83 -13.04 21.23
N ILE A 66 13.89 -12.22 21.24
CA ILE A 66 15.22 -12.62 21.76
C ILE A 66 15.16 -12.84 23.27
N VAL A 67 14.64 -11.91 24.07
CA VAL A 67 14.57 -12.06 25.54
C VAL A 67 13.61 -13.18 25.97
N GLU A 68 12.55 -13.43 25.20
CA GLU A 68 11.70 -14.60 25.42
C GLU A 68 12.39 -15.91 24.98
N ALA A 69 13.04 -16.00 23.82
CA ALA A 69 13.57 -17.27 23.31
C ALA A 69 14.94 -17.66 23.90
N ASP A 70 15.91 -16.75 23.88
CA ASP A 70 17.28 -16.95 24.37
C ASP A 70 17.80 -15.70 25.11
N PRO A 71 17.36 -15.47 26.36
CA PRO A 71 17.90 -14.41 27.21
C PRO A 71 19.38 -14.64 27.55
N HIS A 72 19.89 -15.88 27.49
CA HIS A 72 21.30 -16.18 27.81
C HIS A 72 22.25 -15.56 26.78
N SER A 73 21.87 -15.50 25.50
CA SER A 73 22.63 -14.76 24.47
C SER A 73 22.85 -13.28 24.82
N VAL A 74 21.84 -12.63 25.42
CA VAL A 74 21.88 -11.23 25.85
C VAL A 74 22.79 -11.06 27.06
N LEU A 75 22.64 -11.94 28.06
CA LEU A 75 23.46 -11.95 29.28
C LEU A 75 24.94 -12.21 28.96
N GLU A 76 25.23 -13.13 28.03
CA GLU A 76 26.58 -13.41 27.55
C GLU A 76 27.19 -12.19 26.83
N GLY A 77 26.41 -11.52 25.97
CA GLY A 77 26.83 -10.28 25.32
C GLY A 77 27.16 -9.18 26.33
N MET A 78 26.31 -8.99 27.34
CA MET A 78 26.53 -8.04 28.43
C MET A 78 27.81 -8.36 29.21
N LEU A 79 28.04 -9.62 29.59
CA LEU A 79 29.26 -10.05 30.30
C LEU A 79 30.53 -9.75 29.50
N ILE A 80 30.52 -10.00 28.18
CA ILE A 80 31.64 -9.68 27.28
C ILE A 80 31.86 -8.15 27.21
N GLY A 81 30.80 -7.35 27.07
CA GLY A 81 30.91 -5.89 27.04
C GLY A 81 31.36 -5.27 28.36
N ALA A 82 30.92 -5.82 29.49
CA ALA A 82 31.35 -5.40 30.81
C ALA A 82 32.85 -5.66 31.04
N ARG A 83 33.34 -6.83 30.62
CA ARG A 83 34.77 -7.17 30.58
C ARG A 83 35.56 -6.21 29.69
N ALA A 84 35.03 -5.84 28.52
CA ALA A 84 35.64 -4.89 27.60
C ALA A 84 35.71 -3.46 28.17
N ILE A 85 34.62 -2.94 28.73
CA ILE A 85 34.52 -1.56 29.22
C ILE A 85 35.23 -1.38 30.58
N GLY A 86 35.31 -2.44 31.38
CA GLY A 86 35.70 -2.40 32.79
C GLY A 86 34.54 -1.92 33.66
N ALA A 87 33.37 -2.57 33.52
CA ALA A 87 32.19 -2.36 34.35
C ALA A 87 31.95 -3.60 35.24
N SER A 88 31.60 -3.39 36.51
CA SER A 88 31.29 -4.46 37.48
C SER A 88 29.79 -4.63 37.73
N GLU A 89 28.97 -3.71 37.23
CA GLU A 89 27.52 -3.65 37.50
C GLU A 89 26.77 -3.33 36.20
N GLY A 90 25.69 -4.06 35.95
CA GLY A 90 24.85 -3.92 34.77
C GLY A 90 23.37 -3.86 35.07
N TYR A 91 22.61 -3.21 34.18
CA TYR A 91 21.14 -3.11 34.26
C TYR A 91 20.51 -3.64 32.98
N VAL A 92 19.41 -4.39 33.10
CA VAL A 92 18.48 -4.62 31.99
C VAL A 92 17.25 -3.76 32.26
N TYR A 93 17.01 -2.76 31.41
CA TYR A 93 15.78 -1.99 31.43
C TYR A 93 14.82 -2.59 30.42
N ILE A 94 13.62 -2.97 30.85
CA ILE A 94 12.68 -3.76 30.06
C ILE A 94 11.25 -3.29 30.31
N ARG A 95 10.46 -3.11 29.24
CA ARG A 95 9.12 -2.52 29.31
C ARG A 95 8.14 -3.35 30.14
N GLY A 96 7.19 -2.68 30.80
CA GLY A 96 6.25 -3.29 31.76
C GLY A 96 5.34 -4.35 31.15
N GLU A 97 5.09 -4.24 29.84
CA GLU A 97 4.10 -5.00 29.08
C GLU A 97 4.60 -6.38 28.64
N TYR A 98 5.86 -6.75 28.97
CA TYR A 98 6.49 -8.03 28.57
C TYR A 98 6.69 -8.99 29.76
N PRO A 99 5.63 -9.49 30.43
CA PRO A 99 5.75 -10.33 31.63
C PRO A 99 6.40 -11.70 31.38
N LEU A 100 6.33 -12.23 30.15
CA LEU A 100 7.00 -13.49 29.81
C LEU A 100 8.51 -13.30 29.60
N ALA A 101 8.92 -12.21 28.96
CA ALA A 101 10.33 -11.84 28.81
C ALA A 101 10.97 -11.57 30.17
N MET A 102 10.33 -10.76 31.03
CA MET A 102 10.71 -10.56 32.43
C MET A 102 10.99 -11.88 33.15
N LYS A 103 9.99 -12.78 33.19
CA LYS A 103 10.09 -14.06 33.88
C LYS A 103 11.21 -14.96 33.35
N ARG A 104 11.44 -14.98 32.03
CA ARG A 104 12.51 -15.80 31.43
C ARG A 104 13.90 -15.20 31.67
N LEU A 105 14.02 -13.87 31.65
CA LEU A 105 15.23 -13.15 32.00
C LEU A 105 15.63 -13.37 33.46
N GLU A 106 14.68 -13.30 34.40
CA GLU A 106 14.91 -13.60 35.82
C GLU A 106 15.45 -15.02 36.01
N ILE A 107 14.81 -16.03 35.40
CA ILE A 107 15.26 -17.43 35.43
C ILE A 107 16.68 -17.58 34.85
N ALA A 108 16.98 -16.90 33.74
CA ALA A 108 18.30 -16.97 33.10
C ALA A 108 19.40 -16.31 33.95
N ILE A 109 19.09 -15.17 34.58
CA ILE A 109 20.00 -14.49 35.51
C ILE A 109 20.29 -15.37 36.73
N ASP A 110 19.28 -16.02 37.31
CA ASP A 110 19.47 -16.88 38.49
C ASP A 110 20.20 -18.19 38.15
N GLN A 111 19.94 -18.78 36.97
CA GLN A 111 20.77 -19.88 36.42
C GLN A 111 22.23 -19.46 36.25
N ALA A 112 22.48 -18.28 35.67
CA ALA A 112 23.84 -17.79 35.46
C ALA A 112 24.58 -17.49 36.79
N LYS A 113 23.87 -17.09 37.86
CA LYS A 113 24.42 -17.01 39.23
C LYS A 113 24.74 -18.40 39.81
N GLU A 114 23.81 -19.37 39.70
CA GLU A 114 24.00 -20.74 40.20
C GLU A 114 25.23 -21.42 39.57
N TYR A 115 25.48 -21.16 38.29
CA TYR A 115 26.64 -21.67 37.54
C TYR A 115 27.92 -20.83 37.69
N GLY A 116 27.92 -19.75 38.50
CA GLY A 116 29.10 -18.90 38.72
C GLY A 116 29.51 -18.03 37.51
N LEU A 117 28.58 -17.78 36.58
CA LEU A 117 28.77 -16.96 35.38
C LEU A 117 28.38 -15.48 35.59
N ILE A 118 27.62 -15.20 36.65
CA ILE A 118 27.32 -13.86 37.18
C ILE A 118 27.68 -13.86 38.67
N GLY A 119 28.37 -12.83 39.16
CA GLY A 119 28.87 -12.72 40.53
C GLY A 119 30.36 -12.37 40.60
N GLU A 120 31.04 -12.87 41.63
CA GLU A 120 32.46 -12.61 41.91
C GLU A 120 33.40 -13.62 41.21
N ASN A 121 34.54 -13.13 40.71
CA ASN A 121 35.67 -13.92 40.17
C ASN A 121 35.27 -14.96 39.11
N ILE A 122 34.56 -14.52 38.06
CA ILE A 122 33.98 -15.37 37.03
C ILE A 122 35.09 -16.13 36.28
N PHE A 123 34.95 -17.46 36.15
CA PHE A 123 36.01 -18.38 35.67
C PHE A 123 37.35 -18.27 36.42
N ASP A 124 37.33 -18.02 37.74
CA ASP A 124 38.52 -17.79 38.59
C ASP A 124 39.40 -16.63 38.11
N THR A 125 38.85 -15.69 37.32
CA THR A 125 39.55 -14.48 36.84
C THR A 125 39.41 -13.30 37.82
N ASP A 126 40.10 -12.20 37.56
CA ASP A 126 39.95 -10.93 38.29
C ASP A 126 38.64 -10.18 37.97
N PHE A 127 37.83 -10.70 37.04
CA PHE A 127 36.60 -10.08 36.60
C PHE A 127 35.38 -10.54 37.41
N SER A 128 34.60 -9.57 37.88
CA SER A 128 33.35 -9.77 38.63
C SER A 128 32.25 -8.89 38.03
N PHE A 129 31.04 -9.41 37.91
CA PHE A 129 29.93 -8.70 37.28
C PHE A 129 28.56 -9.11 37.83
N ASN A 130 27.75 -8.14 38.23
CA ASN A 130 26.35 -8.32 38.63
C ASN A 130 25.37 -7.70 37.62
N ILE A 131 24.16 -8.25 37.54
CA ILE A 131 23.07 -7.73 36.70
C ILE A 131 21.81 -7.53 37.54
N HIS A 132 21.21 -6.35 37.40
CA HIS A 132 19.92 -5.96 37.98
C HIS A 132 18.87 -5.81 36.87
N VAL A 133 17.61 -6.14 37.17
CA VAL A 133 16.48 -5.89 36.25
C VAL A 133 15.69 -4.68 36.73
N LYS A 134 15.39 -3.76 35.82
CA LYS A 134 14.52 -2.60 36.05
C LYS A 134 13.34 -2.71 35.10
N GLN A 135 12.16 -2.98 35.65
CA GLN A 135 10.91 -2.93 34.91
C GLN A 135 10.54 -1.45 34.65
N GLY A 136 10.20 -1.14 33.40
CA GLY A 136 9.65 0.14 32.96
C GLY A 136 8.13 0.23 33.19
N ALA A 137 7.57 1.41 32.91
CA ALA A 137 6.17 1.74 33.18
C ALA A 137 5.33 2.06 31.91
N GLY A 138 5.77 1.58 30.75
CA GLY A 138 4.98 1.64 29.50
C GLY A 138 4.95 3.01 28.80
N ALA A 139 6.07 3.75 28.80
CA ALA A 139 6.20 5.03 28.07
C ALA A 139 7.36 4.96 27.08
N PHE A 140 7.07 5.07 25.78
CA PHE A 140 7.97 4.86 24.65
C PHE A 140 9.28 5.66 24.71
N VAL A 141 9.23 6.89 25.24
CA VAL A 141 10.42 7.74 25.39
C VAL A 141 11.50 7.13 26.28
N CYS A 142 11.17 6.12 27.11
CA CYS A 142 12.14 5.34 27.88
C CYS A 142 13.14 4.55 26.99
N GLY A 143 12.87 4.38 25.70
CA GLY A 143 13.83 3.86 24.74
C GLY A 143 14.99 4.81 24.39
N GLU A 144 14.87 6.11 24.68
CA GLU A 144 15.93 7.11 24.45
C GLU A 144 17.03 6.99 25.53
N GLU A 145 18.31 6.94 25.13
CA GLU A 145 19.39 6.50 26.02
C GLU A 145 19.59 7.36 27.29
N THR A 146 19.15 8.62 27.30
CA THR A 146 19.23 9.52 28.47
C THR A 146 17.94 9.55 29.29
N ALA A 147 16.78 9.39 28.66
CA ALA A 147 15.50 9.18 29.33
C ALA A 147 15.46 7.84 30.09
N LEU A 148 16.01 6.79 29.49
CA LEU A 148 16.21 5.46 30.10
C LEU A 148 17.01 5.56 31.40
N ILE A 149 18.14 6.29 31.37
CA ILE A 149 18.93 6.58 32.58
C ILE A 149 18.07 7.27 33.63
N ALA A 150 17.32 8.32 33.26
CA ALA A 150 16.48 9.04 34.21
C ALA A 150 15.42 8.13 34.88
N SER A 151 14.81 7.22 34.12
CA SER A 151 13.86 6.21 34.64
C SER A 151 14.53 5.20 35.59
N ILE A 152 15.76 4.75 35.31
CA ILE A 152 16.56 3.94 36.26
C ILE A 152 16.82 4.74 37.54
N GLU A 153 17.25 6.01 37.40
CA GLU A 153 17.52 6.97 38.49
C GLU A 153 16.27 7.32 39.32
N GLY A 154 15.07 6.91 38.90
CA GLY A 154 13.80 7.20 39.60
C GLY A 154 13.26 8.61 39.35
N SER A 155 13.75 9.27 38.31
CA SER A 155 13.25 10.57 37.81
C SER A 155 12.27 10.35 36.64
N PRO A 156 11.47 11.38 36.26
CA PRO A 156 10.72 11.35 35.00
C PRO A 156 11.65 11.05 33.81
N PRO A 157 11.19 10.30 32.78
CA PRO A 157 11.99 9.88 31.63
C PRO A 157 12.19 11.03 30.61
N GLU A 158 12.73 12.15 31.09
CA GLU A 158 13.08 13.29 30.25
C GLU A 158 14.48 13.12 29.62
N PRO A 159 14.62 13.28 28.30
CA PRO A 159 15.93 13.37 27.66
C PRO A 159 16.80 14.50 28.23
N LYS A 160 18.11 14.28 28.24
CA LYS A 160 19.15 15.22 28.67
C LYS A 160 20.00 15.62 27.45
N GLN A 161 20.28 16.91 27.29
CA GLN A 161 21.07 17.41 26.14
C GLN A 161 22.49 16.83 26.17
N ARG A 162 22.99 16.44 24.99
CA ARG A 162 24.34 15.88 24.79
C ARG A 162 25.19 16.92 24.03
N PRO A 163 26.48 17.15 24.38
CA PRO A 163 27.25 16.52 25.46
C PRO A 163 26.84 17.00 26.88
N PRO A 164 27.22 16.27 27.95
CA PRO A 164 28.03 15.05 27.95
C PRO A 164 27.27 13.83 27.41
N PHE A 165 27.99 12.89 26.81
CA PHE A 165 27.40 11.61 26.38
C PHE A 165 27.38 10.60 27.54
N PRO A 166 26.43 9.63 27.59
CA PRO A 166 26.38 8.61 28.64
C PRO A 166 27.70 7.87 28.86
N ALA A 167 28.44 7.59 27.77
CA ALA A 167 29.76 6.95 27.81
C ALA A 167 30.82 7.75 28.60
N GLN A 168 30.61 9.06 28.81
CA GLN A 168 31.44 9.95 29.62
C GLN A 168 30.81 10.17 31.00
N SER A 169 29.51 10.43 31.05
CA SER A 169 28.73 10.68 32.27
C SER A 169 27.26 10.34 32.02
N GLY A 170 26.84 9.15 32.43
CA GLY A 170 25.48 8.64 32.36
C GLY A 170 24.91 8.38 33.75
N LEU A 171 24.57 7.12 34.05
CA LEU A 171 23.92 6.68 35.28
C LEU A 171 24.70 7.12 36.52
N TRP A 172 24.05 7.90 37.40
CA TRP A 172 24.63 8.52 38.59
C TRP A 172 25.95 9.29 38.32
N GLY A 173 26.06 9.90 37.14
CA GLY A 173 27.23 10.65 36.69
C GLY A 173 28.48 9.80 36.44
N LYS A 174 28.32 8.50 36.15
CA LYS A 174 29.42 7.56 35.85
C LYS A 174 29.48 7.21 34.37
N PRO A 175 30.66 6.90 33.79
CA PRO A 175 30.76 6.34 32.44
C PRO A 175 29.83 5.13 32.28
N THR A 176 28.86 5.24 31.38
CA THR A 176 27.78 4.27 31.21
C THR A 176 27.61 3.93 29.74
N ASN A 177 27.63 2.65 29.40
CA ASN A 177 27.33 2.21 28.04
C ASN A 177 25.92 1.66 27.92
N ILE A 178 25.29 1.87 26.77
CA ILE A 178 23.89 1.52 26.52
C ILE A 178 23.80 0.93 25.11
N ASN A 179 23.38 -0.32 25.02
CA ASN A 179 23.15 -1.05 23.78
C ASN A 179 21.80 -1.79 23.86
N ASN A 180 21.14 -1.99 22.71
CA ASN A 180 19.87 -2.72 22.68
C ASN A 180 20.07 -4.26 22.63
N VAL A 181 18.99 -5.01 22.84
CA VAL A 181 18.98 -6.48 22.91
C VAL A 181 19.61 -7.15 21.68
N GLU A 182 19.16 -6.89 20.45
CA GLU A 182 19.78 -7.47 19.23
C GLU A 182 21.29 -7.17 19.17
N THR A 183 21.70 -5.97 19.60
CA THR A 183 23.13 -5.61 19.63
C THR A 183 23.91 -6.48 20.61
N TRP A 184 23.36 -6.76 21.81
CA TRP A 184 24.00 -7.62 22.80
C TRP A 184 24.04 -9.09 22.37
N ALA A 185 22.93 -9.64 21.89
CA ALA A 185 22.84 -11.03 21.42
C ALA A 185 23.79 -11.33 20.24
N THR A 186 24.15 -10.31 19.45
CA THR A 186 25.12 -10.44 18.34
C THR A 186 26.57 -10.59 18.83
N VAL A 187 26.94 -10.02 19.99
CA VAL A 187 28.33 -9.97 20.49
C VAL A 187 28.98 -11.35 20.64
N PRO A 188 28.36 -12.36 21.30
CA PRO A 188 28.97 -13.68 21.45
C PRO A 188 29.26 -14.36 20.11
N VAL A 189 28.39 -14.16 19.11
CA VAL A 189 28.54 -14.76 17.78
C VAL A 189 29.76 -14.19 17.06
N ILE A 190 29.98 -12.87 17.15
CA ILE A 190 31.19 -12.21 16.62
C ILE A 190 32.45 -12.72 17.32
N ILE A 191 32.47 -12.77 18.66
CA ILE A 191 33.65 -13.26 19.41
C ILE A 191 33.97 -14.73 19.10
N ASN A 192 32.95 -15.56 18.86
CA ASN A 192 33.14 -16.98 18.56
C ASN A 192 33.55 -17.24 17.11
N ARG A 193 33.02 -16.50 16.12
CA ARG A 193 33.26 -16.71 14.67
C ARG A 193 34.30 -15.77 14.04
N GLY A 194 34.63 -14.67 14.71
CA GLY A 194 35.57 -13.65 14.27
C GLY A 194 34.91 -12.49 13.51
N ALA A 195 35.49 -11.30 13.66
CA ALA A 195 35.09 -10.06 13.01
C ALA A 195 34.97 -10.19 11.49
N GLY A 196 35.94 -10.84 10.85
CA GLY A 196 35.98 -11.04 9.40
C GLY A 196 34.83 -11.89 8.84
N TRP A 197 34.25 -12.79 9.65
CA TRP A 197 33.04 -13.51 9.27
C TRP A 197 31.84 -12.56 9.22
N PHE A 198 31.63 -11.76 10.28
CA PHE A 198 30.50 -10.82 10.36
C PHE A 198 30.61 -9.69 9.32
N ALA A 199 31.82 -9.16 9.09
CA ALA A 199 32.10 -8.11 8.11
C ALA A 199 32.04 -8.59 6.65
N SER A 200 32.04 -9.91 6.40
CA SER A 200 31.78 -10.52 5.08
C SER A 200 30.29 -10.54 4.69
N ILE A 201 29.41 -10.26 5.65
CA ILE A 201 27.96 -10.13 5.46
C ILE A 201 27.62 -8.63 5.46
N GLY A 202 26.70 -8.22 4.59
CA GLY A 202 26.25 -6.84 4.48
C GLY A 202 26.94 -6.02 3.38
N THR A 203 26.70 -4.71 3.38
CA THR A 203 27.30 -3.76 2.42
C THR A 203 28.72 -3.35 2.86
N GLU A 204 29.31 -2.33 2.23
CA GLU A 204 30.58 -1.77 2.71
C GLU A 204 30.41 -1.04 4.06
N THR A 205 29.34 -0.25 4.21
CA THR A 205 29.07 0.63 5.36
C THR A 205 28.16 0.01 6.44
N SER A 206 27.40 -1.02 6.09
CA SER A 206 26.40 -1.65 6.97
C SER A 206 26.62 -3.16 7.03
N LYS A 207 27.29 -3.62 8.09
CA LYS A 207 27.74 -5.02 8.27
C LYS A 207 26.73 -5.92 8.97
N GLY A 208 26.87 -7.22 8.72
CA GLY A 208 26.13 -8.30 9.35
C GLY A 208 24.69 -8.46 8.87
N THR A 209 23.92 -9.19 9.66
CA THR A 209 22.47 -9.35 9.53
C THR A 209 21.70 -8.34 10.39
N LYS A 210 20.41 -8.16 10.07
CA LYS A 210 19.43 -7.41 10.85
C LYS A 210 18.14 -8.23 10.89
N VAL A 211 17.48 -8.30 12.04
CA VAL A 211 16.10 -8.79 12.15
C VAL A 211 15.14 -7.65 11.81
N PHE A 212 14.13 -7.91 10.98
CA PHE A 212 12.99 -7.01 10.78
C PHE A 212 11.69 -7.68 11.24
N SER A 213 10.73 -6.86 11.67
CA SER A 213 9.35 -7.29 11.91
C SER A 213 8.48 -6.86 10.73
N LEU A 214 8.02 -7.84 9.95
CA LEU A 214 7.29 -7.64 8.71
C LEU A 214 5.79 -7.79 8.96
N VAL A 215 5.04 -6.69 8.84
CA VAL A 215 3.62 -6.59 9.18
C VAL A 215 2.84 -5.73 8.16
N GLY A 216 1.53 -5.64 8.32
CA GLY A 216 0.65 -4.86 7.43
C GLY A 216 0.04 -5.71 6.31
N LYS A 217 -0.07 -5.14 5.10
CA LYS A 217 -0.71 -5.75 3.92
C LYS A 217 0.23 -6.74 3.23
N ILE A 218 0.60 -7.83 3.92
CA ILE A 218 1.56 -8.84 3.44
C ILE A 218 1.09 -10.27 3.75
N ASN A 219 1.43 -11.24 2.89
CA ASN A 219 0.97 -12.63 3.04
C ASN A 219 1.66 -13.36 4.22
N ASN A 220 2.98 -13.20 4.37
CA ASN A 220 3.76 -13.82 5.44
C ASN A 220 4.17 -12.75 6.47
N THR A 221 3.35 -12.54 7.50
CA THR A 221 3.70 -11.68 8.64
C THR A 221 4.60 -12.41 9.64
N GLY A 222 5.67 -11.79 10.11
CA GLY A 222 6.59 -12.42 11.07
C GLY A 222 7.89 -11.67 11.28
N LEU A 223 8.84 -12.29 11.99
CA LEU A 223 10.23 -11.82 12.08
C LEU A 223 11.08 -12.46 10.99
N VAL A 224 11.94 -11.66 10.35
CA VAL A 224 12.85 -12.10 9.29
C VAL A 224 14.28 -11.61 9.57
N GLU A 225 15.24 -12.53 9.72
CA GLU A 225 16.67 -12.19 9.77
C GLU A 225 17.22 -12.16 8.33
N VAL A 226 17.78 -11.03 7.93
CA VAL A 226 18.29 -10.81 6.56
C VAL A 226 19.67 -10.15 6.58
N PRO A 227 20.53 -10.37 5.57
CA PRO A 227 21.76 -9.61 5.41
C PRO A 227 21.45 -8.14 5.10
N MET A 228 22.26 -7.22 5.62
CA MET A 228 22.15 -5.79 5.25
C MET A 228 22.39 -5.61 3.74
N GLY A 229 21.64 -4.70 3.11
CA GLY A 229 21.74 -4.45 1.67
C GLY A 229 20.90 -5.38 0.76
N ILE A 230 20.16 -6.35 1.32
CA ILE A 230 19.03 -6.99 0.62
C ILE A 230 18.03 -5.91 0.14
N THR A 231 17.32 -6.12 -0.97
CA THR A 231 16.33 -5.14 -1.44
C THR A 231 14.98 -5.25 -0.72
N LEU A 232 14.23 -4.15 -0.66
CA LEU A 232 12.84 -4.17 -0.17
C LEU A 232 11.97 -5.16 -0.95
N LYS A 233 12.20 -5.29 -2.27
CA LYS A 233 11.54 -6.25 -3.17
C LYS A 233 11.72 -7.70 -2.72
N GLU A 234 12.94 -8.13 -2.42
CA GLU A 234 13.23 -9.49 -1.94
C GLU A 234 12.56 -9.75 -0.58
N ILE A 235 12.62 -8.79 0.35
CA ILE A 235 11.91 -8.90 1.65
C ILE A 235 10.41 -9.03 1.44
N ILE A 236 9.79 -8.19 0.60
CA ILE A 236 8.34 -8.10 0.46
C ILE A 236 7.76 -9.27 -0.36
N TYR A 237 8.37 -9.61 -1.50
CA TYR A 237 7.82 -10.62 -2.42
C TYR A 237 8.36 -12.03 -2.17
N ASP A 238 9.68 -12.19 -1.95
CA ASP A 238 10.28 -13.53 -1.90
C ASP A 238 10.22 -14.13 -0.49
N ILE A 239 10.42 -13.31 0.55
CA ILE A 239 10.27 -13.73 1.96
C ILE A 239 8.83 -13.51 2.43
N GLY A 240 8.31 -12.29 2.26
CA GLY A 240 6.98 -11.87 2.68
C GLY A 240 5.82 -12.45 1.85
N GLY A 241 6.10 -13.10 0.73
CA GLY A 241 5.09 -13.71 -0.15
C GLY A 241 4.22 -12.70 -0.93
N GLY A 242 4.57 -11.42 -0.91
CA GLY A 242 3.85 -10.34 -1.61
C GLY A 242 2.54 -9.91 -0.93
N ILE A 243 1.76 -9.12 -1.66
CA ILE A 243 0.55 -8.46 -1.15
C ILE A 243 -0.67 -9.40 -1.21
N PRO A 244 -1.53 -9.45 -0.18
CA PRO A 244 -2.76 -10.23 -0.17
C PRO A 244 -3.68 -9.95 -1.36
N GLY A 245 -4.31 -11.01 -1.88
CA GLY A 245 -5.20 -10.94 -3.04
C GLY A 245 -4.55 -10.57 -4.37
N GLY A 246 -3.22 -10.35 -4.40
CA GLY A 246 -2.52 -9.87 -5.60
C GLY A 246 -2.75 -8.38 -5.90
N LYS A 247 -3.15 -7.58 -4.91
CA LYS A 247 -3.22 -6.11 -5.01
C LYS A 247 -1.84 -5.51 -5.25
N LYS A 248 -1.80 -4.26 -5.70
CA LYS A 248 -0.54 -3.50 -5.86
C LYS A 248 0.02 -3.08 -4.51
N PHE A 249 1.33 -3.22 -4.37
CA PHE A 249 2.13 -2.55 -3.34
C PHE A 249 2.10 -1.04 -3.58
N LYS A 250 1.81 -0.25 -2.52
CA LYS A 250 1.87 1.22 -2.55
C LYS A 250 3.15 1.74 -1.91
N ALA A 251 3.42 1.33 -0.67
CA ALA A 251 4.52 1.81 0.15
C ALA A 251 4.92 0.79 1.22
N VAL A 252 6.12 0.94 1.76
CA VAL A 252 6.52 0.35 3.04
C VAL A 252 7.04 1.45 3.95
N GLN A 253 6.54 1.50 5.18
CA GLN A 253 7.05 2.38 6.21
C GLN A 253 8.08 1.61 7.05
N THR A 254 9.23 2.23 7.35
CA THR A 254 10.34 1.55 8.03
C THR A 254 10.86 2.33 9.23
N GLY A 255 11.17 1.62 10.31
CA GLY A 255 11.97 2.15 11.41
C GLY A 255 11.20 2.77 12.57
N GLY A 256 10.03 2.19 12.91
CA GLY A 256 9.21 2.67 14.02
C GLY A 256 8.30 3.84 13.62
N PRO A 257 7.52 4.42 14.55
CA PRO A 257 6.45 5.35 14.22
C PRO A 257 6.97 6.73 13.75
N SER A 258 8.25 7.04 13.99
CA SER A 258 8.95 8.21 13.44
C SER A 258 9.74 7.89 12.15
N GLY A 259 9.41 6.77 11.50
CA GLY A 259 9.92 6.33 10.21
C GLY A 259 9.19 6.92 9.00
N GLY A 260 9.85 6.91 7.84
CA GLY A 260 9.30 7.44 6.59
C GLY A 260 8.64 6.37 5.72
N CYS A 261 7.73 6.80 4.84
CA CYS A 261 7.06 5.95 3.86
C CYS A 261 7.86 5.88 2.55
N ILE A 262 8.35 4.70 2.20
CA ILE A 262 9.12 4.45 0.98
C ILE A 262 8.17 3.94 -0.12
N PRO A 263 8.05 4.63 -1.27
CA PRO A 263 7.07 4.30 -2.31
C PRO A 263 7.47 3.10 -3.18
N ALA A 264 6.50 2.53 -3.89
CA ALA A 264 6.68 1.46 -4.88
C ALA A 264 7.69 1.78 -6.01
N SER A 265 7.96 3.07 -6.29
CA SER A 265 9.01 3.51 -7.22
C SER A 265 10.44 3.28 -6.72
N LEU A 266 10.62 2.99 -5.43
CA LEU A 266 11.89 2.67 -4.78
C LEU A 266 11.92 1.23 -4.24
N ILE A 267 11.16 0.29 -4.82
CA ILE A 267 11.07 -1.08 -4.31
C ILE A 267 12.38 -1.89 -4.44
N ASP A 268 13.22 -1.58 -5.43
CA ASP A 268 14.55 -2.19 -5.59
C ASP A 268 15.63 -1.50 -4.71
N LEU A 269 15.25 -0.63 -3.75
CA LEU A 269 16.18 0.02 -2.82
C LEU A 269 16.86 -0.99 -1.88
N PRO A 270 18.21 -0.98 -1.75
CA PRO A 270 18.93 -1.76 -0.76
C PRO A 270 18.61 -1.30 0.68
N VAL A 271 18.38 -2.25 1.57
CA VAL A 271 18.05 -2.01 2.98
C VAL A 271 19.33 -1.89 3.79
N ASP A 272 19.88 -0.67 3.85
CA ASP A 272 20.99 -0.30 4.72
C ASP A 272 20.74 1.07 5.39
N TYR A 273 21.55 1.44 6.38
CA TYR A 273 21.34 2.68 7.15
C TYR A 273 21.42 3.95 6.29
N GLU A 274 22.25 3.94 5.25
CA GLU A 274 22.50 5.10 4.40
C GLU A 274 21.37 5.28 3.39
N LYS A 275 20.99 4.20 2.70
CA LYS A 275 19.95 4.21 1.65
C LYS A 275 18.54 4.46 2.18
N LEU A 276 18.20 3.95 3.38
CA LEU A 276 16.94 4.30 4.03
C LEU A 276 16.89 5.80 4.39
N THR A 277 18.01 6.37 4.85
CA THR A 277 18.11 7.80 5.19
C THR A 277 18.00 8.70 3.95
N GLU A 278 18.65 8.35 2.83
CA GLU A 278 18.49 9.02 1.54
C GLU A 278 17.04 8.99 1.03
N ALA A 279 16.33 7.90 1.28
CA ALA A 279 14.90 7.75 0.96
C ALA A 279 13.97 8.55 1.90
N GLY A 280 14.49 9.25 2.92
CA GLY A 280 13.68 10.00 3.89
C GLY A 280 13.02 9.13 4.96
N SER A 281 13.53 7.92 5.18
CA SER A 281 13.15 7.01 6.26
C SER A 281 14.34 6.70 7.18
N ILE A 282 14.20 5.76 8.10
CA ILE A 282 15.27 5.29 9.00
C ILE A 282 15.23 3.77 9.16
N MET A 283 16.31 3.20 9.71
CA MET A 283 16.38 1.79 10.11
C MET A 283 15.50 1.48 11.33
N GLY A 284 15.48 2.38 12.32
CA GLY A 284 14.76 2.22 13.59
C GLY A 284 15.05 0.91 14.31
N SER A 285 14.07 0.40 15.07
CA SER A 285 14.14 -0.96 15.64
C SER A 285 14.25 -2.05 14.58
N GLY A 286 13.66 -1.86 13.40
CA GLY A 286 13.43 -2.90 12.40
C GLY A 286 11.94 -3.21 12.11
N GLY A 287 11.00 -2.42 12.62
CA GLY A 287 9.60 -2.49 12.15
C GLY A 287 9.48 -2.13 10.65
N MET A 288 8.74 -2.95 9.89
CA MET A 288 8.39 -2.74 8.48
C MET A 288 6.88 -2.94 8.27
N ILE A 289 6.17 -1.84 7.98
CA ILE A 289 4.71 -1.82 7.80
C ILE A 289 4.40 -1.68 6.30
N VAL A 290 3.93 -2.75 5.68
CA VAL A 290 3.65 -2.86 4.23
C VAL A 290 2.24 -2.39 3.91
N MET A 291 2.09 -1.63 2.82
CA MET A 291 0.83 -0.97 2.42
C MET A 291 0.43 -1.34 0.99
N ASP A 292 -0.87 -1.54 0.78
CA ASP A 292 -1.50 -1.82 -0.51
C ASP A 292 -2.11 -0.54 -1.14
N GLU A 293 -2.65 -0.66 -2.35
CA GLU A 293 -3.34 0.44 -3.04
C GLU A 293 -4.59 0.98 -2.28
N ASP A 294 -5.08 0.25 -1.27
CA ASP A 294 -6.22 0.59 -0.42
C ASP A 294 -5.84 1.26 0.90
N THR A 295 -4.55 1.56 1.12
CA THR A 295 -4.07 2.24 2.34
C THR A 295 -3.89 3.74 2.07
N CYS A 296 -4.52 4.64 2.86
CA CYS A 296 -4.35 6.09 2.66
C CYS A 296 -3.09 6.60 3.35
N VAL A 297 -2.20 7.28 2.63
CA VAL A 297 -0.94 7.74 3.24
C VAL A 297 -1.10 8.98 4.12
N VAL A 298 -2.15 9.79 3.88
CA VAL A 298 -2.47 10.95 4.71
C VAL A 298 -2.96 10.52 6.09
N ASP A 299 -3.84 9.51 6.15
CA ASP A 299 -4.35 8.93 7.40
C ASP A 299 -3.27 8.10 8.12
N VAL A 300 -2.37 7.43 7.39
CA VAL A 300 -1.16 6.82 7.98
C VAL A 300 -0.24 7.87 8.61
N ALA A 301 -0.04 9.02 7.95
CA ALA A 301 0.71 10.12 8.55
C ALA A 301 -0.01 10.68 9.80
N LYS A 302 -1.34 10.85 9.75
CA LYS A 302 -2.17 11.25 10.90
C LYS A 302 -1.94 10.31 12.08
N TYR A 303 -2.09 8.99 11.88
CA TYR A 303 -1.91 7.95 12.90
C TYR A 303 -0.51 7.96 13.53
N PHE A 304 0.55 8.12 12.74
CA PHE A 304 1.91 8.16 13.29
C PHE A 304 2.22 9.46 14.03
N ILE A 305 1.67 10.60 13.61
CA ILE A 305 1.78 11.85 14.37
C ILE A 305 0.95 11.77 15.66
N GLU A 306 -0.25 11.18 15.65
CA GLU A 306 -1.07 10.92 16.84
C GLU A 306 -0.29 10.08 17.87
N PHE A 307 0.27 8.93 17.47
CA PHE A 307 1.09 8.09 18.35
C PHE A 307 2.31 8.83 18.92
N THR A 308 3.05 9.56 18.08
CA THR A 308 4.29 10.24 18.50
C THR A 308 4.07 11.54 19.27
N ASN A 309 2.89 12.14 19.15
CA ASN A 309 2.39 13.21 20.02
C ASN A 309 2.09 12.65 21.43
N ASP A 310 1.34 11.56 21.53
CA ASP A 310 0.93 10.97 22.81
C ASP A 310 2.13 10.42 23.60
N GLU A 311 3.12 9.87 22.91
CA GLU A 311 4.39 9.39 23.49
C GLU A 311 5.46 10.50 23.67
N SER A 312 5.08 11.77 23.48
CA SER A 312 5.97 12.91 23.69
C SER A 312 6.22 13.15 25.18
N CYS A 313 7.49 13.22 25.60
CA CYS A 313 7.88 13.64 26.95
C CYS A 313 7.50 15.09 27.32
N GLY A 314 6.83 15.85 26.44
CA GLY A 314 6.34 17.20 26.69
C GLY A 314 7.41 18.29 26.85
N LYS A 315 8.70 17.93 26.85
CA LYS A 315 9.81 18.80 27.26
C LYS A 315 10.18 19.89 26.24
N CYS A 316 10.11 19.59 24.95
CA CYS A 316 10.44 20.54 23.89
C CYS A 316 9.15 21.18 23.38
N THR A 317 9.02 22.51 23.43
CA THR A 317 7.90 23.27 22.83
C THR A 317 7.69 22.89 21.36
N SER A 318 8.79 22.81 20.60
CA SER A 318 8.85 22.32 19.21
C SER A 318 8.17 20.96 19.06
N CYS A 319 8.65 19.93 19.75
CA CYS A 319 8.08 18.58 19.67
C CYS A 319 6.63 18.53 20.18
N ARG A 320 6.35 19.04 21.39
CA ARG A 320 5.03 18.93 22.05
C ARG A 320 3.94 19.70 21.32
N ASP A 321 4.14 20.99 21.10
CA ASP A 321 3.08 21.85 20.55
C ASP A 321 3.05 21.74 19.02
N GLY A 322 4.21 21.50 18.38
CA GLY A 322 4.29 21.28 16.94
C GLY A 322 3.72 19.95 16.47
N SER A 323 3.87 18.84 17.22
CA SER A 323 3.23 17.57 16.85
C SER A 323 1.71 17.63 16.93
N ALA A 324 1.16 18.31 17.94
CA ALA A 324 -0.27 18.63 18.01
C ALA A 324 -0.76 19.42 16.78
N VAL A 325 -0.07 20.51 16.40
CA VAL A 325 -0.47 21.30 15.22
C VAL A 325 -0.32 20.52 13.91
N LEU A 326 0.72 19.69 13.74
CA LEU A 326 0.80 18.75 12.60
C LEU A 326 -0.41 17.80 12.57
N HIS A 327 -0.79 17.27 13.74
CA HIS A 327 -1.90 16.34 13.88
C HIS A 327 -3.25 16.98 13.51
N ASP A 328 -3.51 18.19 14.01
CA ASP A 328 -4.75 18.92 13.75
C ASP A 328 -4.88 19.28 12.26
N ILE A 329 -3.78 19.67 11.61
CA ILE A 329 -3.76 19.90 10.16
C ILE A 329 -4.05 18.59 9.39
N LEU A 330 -3.46 17.46 9.80
CA LEU A 330 -3.74 16.16 9.16
C LEU A 330 -5.20 15.72 9.39
N LYS A 331 -5.79 15.98 10.57
CA LYS A 331 -7.22 15.78 10.83
C LYS A 331 -8.10 16.67 9.95
N LYS A 332 -7.81 17.97 9.85
CA LYS A 332 -8.48 18.92 8.93
C LYS A 332 -8.44 18.42 7.48
N ILE A 333 -7.29 17.94 7.00
CA ILE A 333 -7.15 17.36 5.64
C ILE A 333 -7.96 16.07 5.49
N CYS A 334 -7.88 15.12 6.44
CA CYS A 334 -8.64 13.86 6.41
C CYS A 334 -10.17 14.10 6.49
N ARG A 335 -10.61 15.19 7.13
CA ARG A 335 -12.01 15.63 7.17
C ARG A 335 -12.49 16.30 5.88
N GLY A 336 -11.57 16.61 4.94
CA GLY A 336 -11.88 17.38 3.74
C GLY A 336 -12.02 18.88 4.01
N GLU A 337 -11.64 19.34 5.19
CA GLU A 337 -11.70 20.75 5.61
C GLU A 337 -10.38 21.48 5.26
N GLY A 338 -9.35 20.75 4.80
CA GLY A 338 -8.02 21.27 4.45
C GLY A 338 -7.94 22.18 3.21
N GLU A 339 -6.88 22.98 3.18
CA GLU A 339 -6.55 24.05 2.23
C GLU A 339 -5.14 23.87 1.64
N GLU A 340 -4.85 24.47 0.48
CA GLU A 340 -3.53 24.36 -0.18
C GLU A 340 -2.38 24.96 0.68
N SER A 341 -2.68 25.95 1.51
CA SER A 341 -1.75 26.55 2.49
C SER A 341 -1.33 25.59 3.61
N ASP A 342 -2.18 24.61 3.96
CA ASP A 342 -1.90 23.62 4.98
C ASP A 342 -0.70 22.73 4.59
N ILE A 343 -0.47 22.55 3.28
CA ILE A 343 0.64 21.76 2.74
C ILE A 343 1.99 22.40 3.08
N GLN A 344 2.13 23.71 2.85
CA GLN A 344 3.35 24.44 3.22
C GLN A 344 3.49 24.51 4.74
N ALA A 345 2.39 24.66 5.48
CA ALA A 345 2.42 24.64 6.94
C ALA A 345 2.94 23.30 7.49
N LEU A 346 2.54 22.16 6.92
CA LEU A 346 3.08 20.83 7.28
C LEU A 346 4.58 20.70 6.99
N GLU A 347 5.06 21.21 5.86
CA GLU A 347 6.49 21.16 5.50
C GLU A 347 7.33 22.08 6.39
N ASP A 348 6.94 23.35 6.54
CA ASP A 348 7.67 24.35 7.32
C ASP A 348 7.73 23.95 8.81
N LEU A 349 6.58 23.55 9.37
CA LEU A 349 6.49 23.08 10.75
C LEU A 349 7.24 21.75 10.94
N GLY A 350 7.15 20.84 9.98
CA GLY A 350 7.89 19.57 10.04
C GLY A 350 9.41 19.78 10.09
N ASN A 351 9.94 20.70 9.28
CA ASN A 351 11.36 21.07 9.35
C ASN A 351 11.71 21.83 10.65
N ALA A 352 10.85 22.74 11.11
CA ALA A 352 11.08 23.48 12.37
C ALA A 352 11.06 22.58 13.63
N ILE A 353 10.21 21.54 13.66
CA ILE A 353 10.20 20.52 14.73
C ILE A 353 11.49 19.71 14.70
N LYS A 354 11.93 19.33 13.50
CA LYS A 354 13.13 18.51 13.26
C LYS A 354 14.40 19.21 13.75
N ASP A 355 14.61 20.46 13.37
CA ASP A 355 15.77 21.26 13.80
C ASP A 355 15.65 21.73 15.25
N GLY A 356 14.42 21.99 15.71
CA GLY A 356 14.12 22.51 17.06
C GLY A 356 14.05 21.46 18.18
N SER A 357 14.28 20.17 17.90
CA SER A 357 14.08 19.08 18.88
C SER A 357 15.37 18.59 19.54
N MET A 358 15.34 18.39 20.87
CA MET A 358 16.52 17.98 21.65
C MET A 358 16.87 16.48 21.58
N CYS A 359 15.94 15.62 21.14
CA CYS A 359 16.11 14.17 21.17
C CYS A 359 15.72 13.53 19.82
N GLY A 360 16.19 12.30 19.60
CA GLY A 360 15.99 11.58 18.34
C GLY A 360 14.52 11.48 17.92
N LEU A 361 13.61 11.19 18.86
CA LEU A 361 12.17 11.12 18.58
C LEU A 361 11.65 12.43 17.97
N GLY A 362 11.87 13.59 18.60
CA GLY A 362 11.41 14.87 18.03
C GLY A 362 12.10 15.23 16.71
N GLN A 363 13.34 14.77 16.49
CA GLN A 363 14.09 14.98 15.24
C GLN A 363 13.59 14.08 14.10
N THR A 364 12.93 12.95 14.40
CA THR A 364 12.39 12.03 13.39
C THR A 364 10.86 12.05 13.31
N LEU A 365 10.15 12.57 14.32
CA LEU A 365 8.69 12.66 14.42
C LEU A 365 8.03 13.19 13.13
N PRO A 366 8.56 14.21 12.43
CA PRO A 366 7.95 14.71 11.19
C PRO A 366 8.20 13.84 9.94
N ASN A 367 9.06 12.81 9.99
CA ASN A 367 9.41 12.00 8.82
C ASN A 367 8.20 11.32 8.13
N PRO A 368 7.16 10.80 8.83
CA PRO A 368 5.96 10.30 8.17
C PRO A 368 5.38 11.35 7.21
N VAL A 369 5.12 12.57 7.72
CA VAL A 369 4.57 13.71 6.95
C VAL A 369 5.50 14.15 5.83
N LEU A 370 6.78 14.40 6.12
CA LEU A 370 7.73 14.90 5.12
C LEU A 370 7.98 13.88 3.99
N SER A 371 7.93 12.58 4.29
CA SER A 371 8.05 11.53 3.26
C SER A 371 6.75 11.35 2.47
N THR A 372 5.58 11.43 3.10
CA THR A 372 4.30 11.32 2.37
C THR A 372 4.02 12.54 1.49
N LEU A 373 4.37 13.75 1.92
CA LEU A 373 4.35 14.95 1.06
C LEU A 373 5.28 14.77 -0.15
N LYS A 374 6.53 14.35 0.07
CA LYS A 374 7.55 14.17 -0.98
C LYS A 374 7.18 13.14 -2.05
N TYR A 375 6.49 12.06 -1.67
CA TYR A 375 6.24 10.92 -2.57
C TYR A 375 4.77 10.74 -2.99
N PHE A 376 3.83 11.37 -2.30
CA PHE A 376 2.38 11.15 -2.47
C PHE A 376 1.55 12.45 -2.37
N MET A 377 2.13 13.58 -2.78
CA MET A 377 1.44 14.89 -2.92
C MET A 377 0.06 14.79 -3.61
N ASP A 378 -0.10 13.84 -4.55
CA ASP A 378 -1.37 13.57 -5.22
C ASP A 378 -2.50 13.14 -4.26
N GLU A 379 -2.22 12.38 -3.20
CA GLU A 379 -3.22 12.02 -2.18
C GLU A 379 -3.59 13.23 -1.31
N TYR A 380 -2.65 14.10 -0.94
CA TYR A 380 -2.95 15.37 -0.26
C TYR A 380 -3.84 16.26 -1.12
N THR A 381 -3.51 16.39 -2.40
CA THR A 381 -4.32 17.11 -3.40
C THR A 381 -5.73 16.49 -3.54
N GLU A 382 -5.85 15.16 -3.48
CA GLU A 382 -7.16 14.48 -3.51
C GLU A 382 -8.06 14.88 -2.33
N HIS A 383 -7.49 14.96 -1.12
CA HIS A 383 -8.22 15.32 0.09
C HIS A 383 -8.55 16.82 0.13
N ILE A 384 -7.59 17.69 -0.20
CA ILE A 384 -7.72 19.15 -0.14
C ILE A 384 -8.61 19.69 -1.27
N LYS A 385 -8.31 19.35 -2.52
CA LYS A 385 -8.96 19.96 -3.69
C LYS A 385 -10.20 19.18 -4.14
N TYR A 386 -10.10 17.86 -4.21
CA TYR A 386 -11.18 17.01 -4.75
C TYR A 386 -12.14 16.49 -3.67
N LYS A 387 -11.83 16.69 -2.39
CA LYS A 387 -12.59 16.21 -1.23
C LYS A 387 -12.86 14.69 -1.31
N ARG A 388 -11.82 13.92 -1.66
CA ARG A 388 -11.87 12.47 -1.91
C ARG A 388 -10.70 11.70 -1.30
N CYS A 389 -10.85 10.38 -1.18
CA CYS A 389 -9.84 9.46 -0.67
C CYS A 389 -9.98 8.12 -1.40
N SER A 390 -9.14 7.89 -2.41
CA SER A 390 -9.19 6.68 -3.26
C SER A 390 -8.91 5.37 -2.51
N ALA A 391 -8.25 5.46 -1.35
CA ALA A 391 -8.04 4.37 -0.41
C ALA A 391 -9.27 4.04 0.48
N MET A 392 -10.25 4.95 0.55
CA MET A 392 -11.53 4.77 1.24
C MET A 392 -11.50 4.67 2.77
N VAL A 393 -10.46 5.20 3.42
CA VAL A 393 -10.31 5.21 4.88
C VAL A 393 -11.01 6.42 5.54
N CYS A 394 -10.82 7.62 4.98
CA CYS A 394 -11.23 8.90 5.55
C CYS A 394 -12.75 9.14 5.52
N LYS A 395 -13.51 8.51 6.44
CA LYS A 395 -14.99 8.46 6.45
C LYS A 395 -15.68 9.81 6.24
N SER A 396 -15.15 10.90 6.81
CA SER A 396 -15.72 12.25 6.69
C SER A 396 -15.90 12.74 5.24
N ILE A 397 -15.05 12.27 4.31
CA ILE A 397 -15.13 12.56 2.86
C ILE A 397 -15.64 11.38 2.01
N ILE A 398 -16.20 10.35 2.64
CA ILE A 398 -16.69 9.13 1.97
C ILE A 398 -18.10 8.80 2.49
N SER A 399 -19.10 8.85 1.62
CA SER A 399 -20.43 8.29 1.92
C SER A 399 -20.40 6.78 2.05
N SER A 400 -19.93 6.11 1.02
CA SER A 400 -19.77 4.67 0.96
C SER A 400 -18.81 4.34 -0.17
N ALA A 401 -18.03 3.28 -0.01
CA ALA A 401 -17.06 2.84 -1.02
C ALA A 401 -17.70 2.70 -2.41
N CYS A 402 -18.91 2.14 -2.48
CA CYS A 402 -19.64 1.87 -3.71
C CYS A 402 -20.22 3.12 -4.41
N GLN A 403 -20.58 4.17 -3.66
CA GLN A 403 -20.95 5.47 -4.24
C GLN A 403 -19.71 6.27 -4.65
N HIS A 404 -18.69 6.29 -3.78
CA HIS A 404 -17.47 7.09 -3.94
C HIS A 404 -16.67 6.71 -5.19
N ILE A 405 -16.52 5.41 -5.46
CA ILE A 405 -15.76 4.89 -6.62
C ILE A 405 -16.57 4.86 -7.91
N CYS A 406 -17.87 5.17 -7.87
CA CYS A 406 -18.69 5.20 -9.08
C CYS A 406 -18.41 6.52 -9.84
N PRO A 407 -18.00 6.50 -11.12
CA PRO A 407 -17.72 7.74 -11.87
C PRO A 407 -18.94 8.66 -12.04
N LEU A 408 -20.16 8.12 -11.85
CA LEU A 408 -21.42 8.87 -11.86
C LEU A 408 -21.82 9.44 -10.48
N SER A 409 -21.08 9.12 -9.41
CA SER A 409 -21.45 9.36 -8.00
C SER A 409 -22.79 8.71 -7.58
N GLN A 410 -23.09 7.55 -8.17
CA GLN A 410 -24.36 6.83 -8.00
C GLN A 410 -24.69 6.53 -6.53
N ASP A 411 -25.90 6.88 -6.09
CA ASP A 411 -26.41 6.60 -4.74
C ASP A 411 -26.77 5.11 -4.55
N VAL A 412 -25.74 4.27 -4.52
CA VAL A 412 -25.83 2.82 -4.35
C VAL A 412 -26.51 2.41 -3.03
N PRO A 413 -26.19 2.99 -1.86
CA PRO A 413 -26.78 2.54 -0.61
C PRO A 413 -28.29 2.73 -0.54
N SER A 414 -28.79 3.89 -1.00
CA SER A 414 -30.23 4.19 -0.91
C SER A 414 -31.06 3.26 -1.80
N TYR A 415 -30.68 3.05 -3.07
CA TYR A 415 -31.49 2.17 -3.93
C TYR A 415 -31.39 0.69 -3.51
N ILE A 416 -30.26 0.24 -2.95
CA ILE A 416 -30.15 -1.13 -2.44
C ILE A 416 -30.95 -1.31 -1.14
N GLY A 417 -30.92 -0.33 -0.23
CA GLY A 417 -31.78 -0.32 0.96
C GLY A 417 -33.27 -0.38 0.61
N LEU A 418 -33.70 0.43 -0.37
CA LEU A 418 -35.08 0.41 -0.88
C LEU A 418 -35.43 -0.93 -1.56
N LEU A 419 -34.52 -1.53 -2.34
CA LEU A 419 -34.71 -2.84 -2.95
C LEU A 419 -34.85 -3.94 -1.90
N ALA A 420 -34.03 -3.93 -0.84
CA ALA A 420 -34.14 -4.86 0.29
C ALA A 420 -35.47 -4.71 1.06
N GLN A 421 -36.08 -3.52 1.05
CA GLN A 421 -37.44 -3.24 1.55
C GLN A 421 -38.57 -3.56 0.54
N GLY A 422 -38.26 -3.99 -0.69
CA GLY A 422 -39.24 -4.25 -1.76
C GLY A 422 -39.77 -3.01 -2.49
N LYS A 423 -39.19 -1.83 -2.27
CA LYS A 423 -39.66 -0.53 -2.80
C LYS A 423 -39.04 -0.20 -4.16
N PHE A 424 -39.27 -1.04 -5.16
CA PHE A 424 -38.62 -0.94 -6.48
C PHE A 424 -38.90 0.41 -7.19
N ASP A 425 -40.14 0.89 -7.12
CA ASP A 425 -40.57 2.20 -7.64
C ASP A 425 -39.85 3.40 -7.04
N GLU A 426 -39.37 3.31 -5.79
CA GLU A 426 -38.55 4.35 -5.15
C GLU A 426 -37.08 4.16 -5.54
N ALA A 427 -36.60 2.91 -5.51
CA ALA A 427 -35.22 2.55 -5.83
C ALA A 427 -34.82 2.96 -7.27
N ILE A 428 -35.69 2.77 -8.27
CA ILE A 428 -35.40 3.18 -9.65
C ILE A 428 -35.33 4.71 -9.83
N LYS A 429 -36.10 5.49 -9.04
CA LYS A 429 -36.03 6.97 -9.09
C LYS A 429 -34.68 7.46 -8.57
N VAL A 430 -34.17 6.85 -7.50
CA VAL A 430 -32.80 7.07 -7.01
C VAL A 430 -31.77 6.71 -8.08
N VAL A 431 -31.96 5.59 -8.80
CA VAL A 431 -31.06 5.18 -9.88
C VAL A 431 -31.04 6.19 -11.04
N ARG A 432 -32.21 6.63 -11.52
CA ARG A 432 -32.38 7.55 -12.66
C ARG A 432 -31.86 8.97 -12.39
N LYS A 433 -31.80 9.40 -11.12
CA LYS A 433 -31.30 10.73 -10.71
C LYS A 433 -29.88 11.02 -11.25
N GLU A 434 -28.97 10.05 -11.12
CA GLU A 434 -27.55 10.22 -11.45
C GLU A 434 -27.12 9.48 -12.73
N ASN A 435 -27.96 8.56 -13.23
CA ASN A 435 -27.66 7.69 -14.37
C ASN A 435 -28.81 7.66 -15.40
N PRO A 436 -28.60 8.21 -16.62
CA PRO A 436 -29.57 8.12 -17.71
C PRO A 436 -29.58 6.78 -18.48
N LEU A 437 -28.56 5.94 -18.31
CA LEU A 437 -28.39 4.66 -19.03
C LEU A 437 -28.28 3.42 -18.08
N PRO A 438 -29.17 3.24 -17.08
CA PRO A 438 -29.07 2.16 -16.10
C PRO A 438 -29.39 0.75 -16.63
N LEU A 439 -30.22 0.57 -17.67
CA LEU A 439 -30.39 -0.76 -18.31
C LEU A 439 -29.07 -1.22 -18.94
N ILE A 440 -28.38 -0.29 -19.61
CA ILE A 440 -27.06 -0.50 -20.22
C ILE A 440 -26.01 -0.71 -19.11
N CYS A 441 -25.95 0.16 -18.09
CA CYS A 441 -25.02 -0.01 -16.97
C CYS A 441 -25.27 -1.28 -16.14
N GLY A 442 -26.48 -1.84 -16.13
CA GLY A 442 -26.79 -3.14 -15.51
C GLY A 442 -26.23 -4.34 -16.28
N ARG A 443 -25.79 -4.14 -17.53
CA ARG A 443 -25.26 -5.19 -18.42
C ARG A 443 -23.76 -5.06 -18.65
N VAL A 444 -23.29 -3.86 -19.02
CA VAL A 444 -21.95 -3.66 -19.58
C VAL A 444 -20.96 -2.92 -18.66
N CYS A 445 -21.37 -2.55 -17.44
CA CYS A 445 -20.48 -1.89 -16.48
C CYS A 445 -19.45 -2.88 -15.90
N HIS A 446 -18.21 -2.42 -15.74
CA HIS A 446 -17.13 -3.17 -15.08
C HIS A 446 -17.28 -3.27 -13.56
N SER A 447 -18.21 -2.51 -12.96
CA SER A 447 -18.64 -2.65 -11.56
C SER A 447 -17.57 -2.34 -10.49
N PRO A 448 -16.88 -1.18 -10.56
CA PRO A 448 -15.83 -0.82 -9.59
C PRO A 448 -16.36 -0.67 -8.16
N CYS A 449 -17.67 -0.43 -8.03
CA CYS A 449 -18.40 -0.41 -6.78
C CYS A 449 -18.55 -1.79 -6.10
N GLU A 450 -18.33 -2.88 -6.84
CA GLU A 450 -18.26 -4.25 -6.31
C GLU A 450 -16.83 -4.59 -5.88
N ASP A 451 -15.81 -4.21 -6.68
CA ASP A 451 -14.38 -4.42 -6.36
C ASP A 451 -13.95 -3.83 -5.01
N LYS A 452 -14.63 -2.75 -4.58
CA LYS A 452 -14.40 -2.03 -3.32
C LYS A 452 -15.57 -2.19 -2.31
N CYS A 453 -16.44 -3.18 -2.49
CA CYS A 453 -17.57 -3.39 -1.59
C CYS A 453 -17.10 -3.99 -0.26
N VAL A 454 -17.38 -3.32 0.87
CA VAL A 454 -16.98 -3.75 2.23
C VAL A 454 -17.49 -5.17 2.58
N ALA A 455 -18.63 -5.60 2.02
CA ALA A 455 -19.10 -6.99 2.17
C ALA A 455 -18.16 -8.05 1.56
N GLY A 456 -17.25 -7.62 0.68
CA GLY A 456 -16.21 -8.44 0.05
C GLY A 456 -15.02 -8.77 0.96
N GLU A 457 -14.88 -8.13 2.13
CA GLU A 457 -13.79 -8.41 3.07
C GLU A 457 -14.00 -9.72 3.86
N TRP A 458 -15.26 -10.11 4.05
CA TRP A 458 -15.66 -11.31 4.80
C TRP A 458 -16.48 -12.32 3.97
N GLY A 459 -16.65 -12.09 2.66
CA GLY A 459 -17.48 -12.90 1.78
C GLY A 459 -17.50 -12.39 0.34
N ASP A 460 -18.56 -12.68 -0.42
CA ASP A 460 -18.72 -12.10 -1.76
C ASP A 460 -19.13 -10.62 -1.71
N PRO A 461 -18.60 -9.73 -2.58
CA PRO A 461 -19.16 -8.39 -2.74
C PRO A 461 -20.61 -8.45 -3.21
N VAL A 462 -21.41 -7.43 -2.87
CA VAL A 462 -22.81 -7.31 -3.33
C VAL A 462 -22.84 -7.08 -4.85
N ALA A 463 -23.69 -7.80 -5.58
CA ALA A 463 -23.89 -7.70 -7.03
C ALA A 463 -24.63 -6.42 -7.46
N ILE A 464 -24.04 -5.26 -7.16
CA ILE A 464 -24.57 -3.93 -7.41
C ILE A 464 -24.97 -3.74 -8.90
N ARG A 465 -24.24 -4.33 -9.85
CA ARG A 465 -24.60 -4.33 -11.28
C ARG A 465 -25.90 -5.09 -11.54
N SER A 466 -26.03 -6.28 -10.98
CA SER A 466 -27.20 -7.16 -11.12
C SER A 466 -28.45 -6.61 -10.44
N LEU A 467 -28.29 -5.95 -9.27
CA LEU A 467 -29.38 -5.27 -8.58
C LEU A 467 -29.88 -4.04 -9.36
N LYS A 468 -28.95 -3.24 -9.89
CA LYS A 468 -29.26 -2.11 -10.80
C LYS A 468 -29.95 -2.60 -12.08
N ARG A 469 -29.49 -3.72 -12.64
CA ARG A 469 -30.14 -4.38 -13.79
C ARG A 469 -31.58 -4.77 -13.44
N PHE A 470 -31.80 -5.48 -12.33
CA PHE A 470 -33.13 -5.90 -11.90
C PHE A 470 -34.11 -4.72 -11.79
N LEU A 471 -33.70 -3.62 -11.13
CA LEU A 471 -34.55 -2.41 -11.01
C LEU A 471 -34.89 -1.79 -12.38
N SER A 472 -33.94 -1.82 -13.31
CA SER A 472 -34.09 -1.21 -14.64
C SER A 472 -34.92 -2.09 -15.58
N ASP A 473 -34.69 -3.41 -15.55
CA ASP A 473 -35.51 -4.41 -16.26
C ASP A 473 -36.96 -4.39 -15.70
N TYR A 474 -37.15 -4.18 -14.39
CA TYR A 474 -38.47 -3.95 -13.77
C TYR A 474 -39.13 -2.66 -14.29
N GLU A 475 -38.41 -1.53 -14.37
CA GLU A 475 -38.89 -0.26 -14.93
C GLU A 475 -39.44 -0.44 -16.35
N MET A 476 -38.65 -1.10 -17.21
CA MET A 476 -38.97 -1.34 -18.62
C MET A 476 -40.18 -2.27 -18.79
N ASN A 477 -40.30 -3.31 -17.96
CA ASN A 477 -41.37 -4.32 -18.08
C ASN A 477 -42.70 -3.92 -17.39
N GLN A 478 -42.65 -3.19 -16.27
CA GLN A 478 -43.87 -2.74 -15.56
C GLN A 478 -44.35 -1.36 -16.03
N GLY A 479 -43.54 -0.62 -16.78
CA GLY A 479 -43.91 0.71 -17.29
C GLY A 479 -43.94 1.80 -16.22
N VAL A 480 -43.07 1.70 -15.20
CA VAL A 480 -42.95 2.71 -14.14
C VAL A 480 -42.36 3.99 -14.74
N ILE A 481 -43.22 5.00 -14.93
CA ILE A 481 -42.79 6.27 -15.53
C ILE A 481 -42.12 7.15 -14.46
N VAL A 482 -40.79 7.22 -14.52
CA VAL A 482 -40.04 8.32 -13.90
C VAL A 482 -40.15 9.52 -14.83
N GLU A 483 -41.03 10.48 -14.50
CA GLU A 483 -41.22 11.70 -15.30
C GLU A 483 -40.03 12.66 -15.18
N GLU A 484 -39.08 12.51 -16.08
CA GLU A 484 -38.00 13.46 -16.34
C GLU A 484 -38.57 14.70 -17.07
N LYS A 485 -38.31 15.92 -16.55
CA LYS A 485 -38.80 17.19 -17.10
C LYS A 485 -37.69 18.24 -17.06
N SER A 486 -37.70 19.16 -18.02
CA SER A 486 -36.74 20.27 -18.02
C SER A 486 -37.03 21.26 -16.88
N LYS A 487 -35.97 21.83 -16.32
CA LYS A 487 -36.01 22.86 -15.25
C LYS A 487 -36.46 24.23 -15.77
N ALA A 488 -36.28 24.46 -17.08
CA ALA A 488 -36.60 25.69 -17.79
C ALA A 488 -36.95 25.39 -19.26
N GLU A 489 -37.33 26.42 -20.00
CA GLU A 489 -37.24 26.46 -21.46
C GLU A 489 -36.15 27.47 -21.84
N ARG A 490 -35.25 27.11 -22.76
CA ARG A 490 -34.15 27.99 -23.23
C ARG A 490 -34.15 28.13 -24.75
N GLU A 491 -33.53 29.19 -25.26
CA GLU A 491 -33.46 29.46 -26.70
C GLU A 491 -32.18 28.92 -27.35
N GLU A 492 -31.12 28.81 -26.57
CA GLU A 492 -29.79 28.41 -26.99
C GLU A 492 -29.76 26.97 -27.48
N ARG A 493 -29.09 26.77 -28.61
CA ARG A 493 -28.88 25.47 -29.24
C ARG A 493 -27.49 24.95 -28.92
N ILE A 494 -27.37 23.67 -28.58
CA ILE A 494 -26.10 22.99 -28.27
C ILE A 494 -25.93 21.80 -29.20
N ALA A 495 -24.73 21.67 -29.80
CA ALA A 495 -24.39 20.51 -30.62
C ALA A 495 -23.60 19.48 -29.81
N VAL A 496 -23.93 18.20 -29.97
CA VAL A 496 -23.17 17.06 -29.44
C VAL A 496 -22.70 16.21 -30.61
N VAL A 497 -21.43 15.85 -30.67
CA VAL A 497 -20.81 15.11 -31.78
C VAL A 497 -20.42 13.71 -31.33
N GLY A 498 -21.13 12.70 -31.83
CA GLY A 498 -21.07 11.31 -31.39
C GLY A 498 -22.21 10.96 -30.44
N SER A 499 -22.94 9.88 -30.74
CA SER A 499 -24.06 9.37 -29.92
C SER A 499 -23.64 8.28 -28.93
N GLY A 500 -22.35 8.24 -28.59
CA GLY A 500 -21.83 7.33 -27.55
C GLY A 500 -22.30 7.69 -26.14
N PRO A 501 -21.92 6.90 -25.11
CA PRO A 501 -22.39 7.06 -23.73
C PRO A 501 -22.17 8.47 -23.16
N GLY A 502 -21.01 9.09 -23.43
CA GLY A 502 -20.74 10.47 -23.02
C GLY A 502 -21.60 11.50 -23.74
N GLY A 503 -21.79 11.36 -25.06
CA GLY A 503 -22.64 12.25 -25.85
C GLY A 503 -24.10 12.19 -25.42
N LEU A 504 -24.65 10.99 -25.27
CA LEU A 504 -26.02 10.78 -24.76
C LEU A 504 -26.20 11.34 -23.35
N THR A 505 -25.23 11.15 -22.45
CA THR A 505 -25.29 11.66 -21.08
C THR A 505 -25.22 13.20 -21.04
N CYS A 506 -24.35 13.81 -21.86
CA CYS A 506 -24.28 15.26 -21.99
C CYS A 506 -25.60 15.83 -22.53
N ALA A 507 -26.15 15.23 -23.58
CA ALA A 507 -27.42 15.66 -24.17
C ALA A 507 -28.61 15.53 -23.20
N TYR A 508 -28.67 14.44 -22.41
CA TYR A 508 -29.66 14.24 -21.35
C TYR A 508 -29.63 15.36 -20.31
N TYR A 509 -28.46 15.64 -19.71
CA TYR A 509 -28.36 16.66 -18.66
C TYR A 509 -28.62 18.08 -19.20
N LEU A 510 -28.19 18.39 -20.43
CA LEU A 510 -28.48 19.68 -21.07
C LEU A 510 -29.97 19.85 -21.43
N ALA A 511 -30.67 18.79 -21.83
CA ALA A 511 -32.11 18.81 -22.02
C ALA A 511 -32.85 19.02 -20.68
N LEU A 512 -32.37 18.43 -19.58
CA LEU A 512 -32.89 18.70 -18.24
C LEU A 512 -32.67 20.15 -17.78
N GLU A 513 -31.60 20.82 -18.20
CA GLU A 513 -31.44 22.27 -17.98
C GLU A 513 -32.32 23.13 -18.91
N GLY A 514 -32.99 22.54 -19.91
CA GLY A 514 -33.93 23.20 -20.82
C GLY A 514 -33.36 23.61 -22.19
N TYR A 515 -32.14 23.18 -22.52
CA TYR A 515 -31.48 23.53 -23.79
C TYR A 515 -31.97 22.73 -24.99
N LYS A 516 -31.88 23.33 -26.18
CA LYS A 516 -32.21 22.67 -27.47
C LYS A 516 -31.00 21.91 -27.99
N VAL A 517 -30.92 20.61 -27.69
CA VAL A 517 -29.75 19.78 -28.04
C VAL A 517 -29.96 19.00 -29.34
N THR A 518 -28.98 19.09 -30.24
CA THR A 518 -28.87 18.21 -31.42
C THR A 518 -27.63 17.34 -31.32
N VAL A 519 -27.81 16.02 -31.28
CA VAL A 519 -26.74 15.02 -31.37
C VAL A 519 -26.51 14.65 -32.85
N PHE A 520 -25.25 14.73 -33.30
CA PHE A 520 -24.82 14.33 -34.64
C PHE A 520 -24.07 13.00 -34.56
N GLU A 521 -24.51 12.00 -35.31
CA GLU A 521 -23.92 10.68 -35.37
C GLU A 521 -23.50 10.33 -36.80
N SER A 522 -22.26 9.89 -36.96
CA SER A 522 -21.67 9.46 -38.24
C SER A 522 -22.32 8.19 -38.80
N GLN A 523 -22.77 7.30 -37.92
CA GLN A 523 -23.31 5.97 -38.25
C GLN A 523 -24.83 5.99 -38.48
N PRO A 524 -25.42 4.93 -39.09
CA PRO A 524 -26.86 4.86 -39.32
C PRO A 524 -27.73 4.64 -38.07
N VAL A 525 -27.12 4.30 -36.93
CA VAL A 525 -27.79 4.02 -35.65
C VAL A 525 -27.16 4.82 -34.51
N ALA A 526 -27.94 5.14 -33.48
CA ALA A 526 -27.48 5.84 -32.29
C ALA A 526 -26.88 4.87 -31.25
N GLY A 527 -26.12 5.40 -30.28
CA GLY A 527 -25.49 4.65 -29.19
C GLY A 527 -23.98 4.48 -29.31
N GLY A 528 -23.38 4.89 -30.44
CA GLY A 528 -21.93 4.76 -30.68
C GLY A 528 -21.41 3.34 -30.40
N MET A 529 -20.32 3.22 -29.63
CA MET A 529 -19.73 1.93 -29.28
C MET A 529 -20.65 0.97 -28.51
N LEU A 530 -21.74 1.45 -27.87
CA LEU A 530 -22.76 0.58 -27.26
C LEU A 530 -23.56 -0.18 -28.32
N ALA A 531 -23.95 0.52 -29.39
CA ALA A 531 -24.63 -0.10 -30.53
C ALA A 531 -23.68 -0.97 -31.36
N LEU A 532 -22.45 -0.50 -31.56
CA LEU A 532 -21.54 -0.99 -32.61
C LEU A 532 -20.48 -1.98 -32.09
N GLY A 533 -19.93 -1.75 -30.91
CA GLY A 533 -18.87 -2.60 -30.33
C GLY A 533 -19.41 -3.77 -29.51
N ILE A 534 -20.49 -3.58 -28.76
CA ILE A 534 -21.01 -4.59 -27.84
C ILE A 534 -22.03 -5.51 -28.55
N PRO A 535 -21.88 -6.85 -28.52
CA PRO A 535 -22.77 -7.77 -29.23
C PRO A 535 -24.15 -7.93 -28.55
N GLU A 536 -25.17 -8.32 -29.33
CA GLU A 536 -26.57 -8.49 -28.87
C GLU A 536 -26.72 -9.41 -27.64
N PHE A 537 -25.89 -10.45 -27.55
CA PHE A 537 -25.92 -11.41 -26.44
C PHE A 537 -25.42 -10.86 -25.08
N ARG A 538 -24.88 -9.63 -25.06
CA ARG A 538 -24.51 -8.86 -23.85
C ARG A 538 -25.28 -7.56 -23.71
N LEU A 539 -25.63 -6.91 -24.82
CA LEU A 539 -26.45 -5.71 -24.85
C LEU A 539 -27.46 -5.78 -26.02
N PRO A 540 -28.70 -6.23 -25.74
CA PRO A 540 -29.79 -6.24 -26.72
C PRO A 540 -30.08 -4.84 -27.27
N LYS A 541 -30.35 -4.73 -28.58
CA LYS A 541 -30.49 -3.43 -29.26
C LYS A 541 -31.81 -2.73 -28.96
N ASP A 542 -32.85 -3.47 -28.63
CA ASP A 542 -34.13 -2.97 -28.15
C ASP A 542 -34.02 -2.34 -26.74
N VAL A 543 -33.25 -2.98 -25.85
CA VAL A 543 -32.89 -2.42 -24.53
C VAL A 543 -32.09 -1.12 -24.67
N LEU A 544 -31.10 -1.09 -25.57
CA LEU A 544 -30.33 0.13 -25.88
C LEU A 544 -31.22 1.24 -26.47
N GLU A 545 -32.03 0.91 -27.48
CA GLU A 545 -32.90 1.88 -28.14
C GLU A 545 -33.97 2.43 -27.19
N TYR A 546 -34.49 1.63 -26.24
CA TYR A 546 -35.43 2.10 -25.21
C TYR A 546 -34.86 3.26 -24.36
N GLU A 547 -33.58 3.20 -23.96
CA GLU A 547 -32.94 4.28 -23.20
C GLU A 547 -32.66 5.51 -24.07
N ILE A 548 -32.24 5.31 -25.33
CA ILE A 548 -32.08 6.40 -26.30
C ILE A 548 -33.41 7.09 -26.57
N ASP A 549 -34.51 6.33 -26.63
CA ASP A 549 -35.86 6.85 -26.85
C ASP A 549 -36.39 7.69 -25.67
N ARG A 550 -35.93 7.45 -24.44
CA ARG A 550 -36.18 8.36 -23.30
C ARG A 550 -35.50 9.70 -23.52
N ILE A 551 -34.23 9.68 -23.92
CA ILE A 551 -33.46 10.91 -24.22
C ILE A 551 -34.11 11.69 -25.37
N ARG A 552 -34.62 11.02 -26.41
CA ARG A 552 -35.42 11.66 -27.47
C ARG A 552 -36.73 12.27 -26.95
N LYS A 553 -37.42 11.62 -26.00
CA LYS A 553 -38.67 12.13 -25.40
C LYS A 553 -38.46 13.40 -24.56
N LEU A 554 -37.24 13.69 -24.13
CA LEU A 554 -36.85 14.98 -23.52
C LEU A 554 -36.64 16.12 -24.54
N GLY A 555 -36.83 15.85 -25.85
CA GLY A 555 -36.66 16.84 -26.91
C GLY A 555 -35.26 16.87 -27.55
N VAL A 556 -34.38 15.92 -27.21
CA VAL A 556 -33.08 15.77 -27.88
C VAL A 556 -33.27 15.25 -29.30
N GLU A 557 -32.82 16.04 -30.28
CA GLU A 557 -32.80 15.63 -31.69
C GLU A 557 -31.54 14.78 -31.95
N ILE A 558 -31.67 13.65 -32.66
CA ILE A 558 -30.52 12.80 -33.04
C ILE A 558 -30.48 12.65 -34.56
N LYS A 559 -29.39 13.11 -35.18
CA LYS A 559 -29.14 13.10 -36.63
C LYS A 559 -28.07 12.06 -36.97
N THR A 560 -28.50 10.87 -37.42
CA THR A 560 -27.62 9.80 -37.92
C THR A 560 -27.06 10.12 -39.31
N ASN A 561 -26.08 9.32 -39.76
CA ASN A 561 -25.40 9.46 -41.06
C ASN A 561 -24.81 10.86 -41.34
N THR A 562 -24.37 11.58 -40.30
CA THR A 562 -23.82 12.95 -40.38
C THR A 562 -22.46 13.02 -39.69
N ALA A 563 -21.36 12.97 -40.46
CA ALA A 563 -20.01 13.06 -39.92
C ALA A 563 -19.49 14.50 -39.89
N ILE A 564 -19.27 15.05 -38.69
CA ILE A 564 -18.66 16.37 -38.49
C ILE A 564 -17.20 16.34 -38.96
N GLY A 565 -16.74 17.44 -39.55
CA GLY A 565 -15.46 17.54 -40.26
C GLY A 565 -15.51 17.12 -41.73
N LYS A 566 -16.49 16.29 -42.12
CA LYS A 566 -16.68 15.81 -43.51
C LYS A 566 -17.94 16.39 -44.15
N ASP A 567 -19.10 16.13 -43.55
CA ASP A 567 -20.40 16.50 -44.09
C ASP A 567 -20.86 17.89 -43.55
N ILE A 568 -20.38 18.28 -42.37
CA ILE A 568 -20.52 19.63 -41.77
C ILE A 568 -19.17 20.03 -41.13
N PRO A 569 -18.53 21.15 -41.51
CA PRO A 569 -17.31 21.65 -40.85
C PRO A 569 -17.55 22.03 -39.38
N LEU A 570 -16.55 21.85 -38.51
CA LEU A 570 -16.69 22.15 -37.07
C LEU A 570 -16.85 23.65 -36.82
N ASP A 571 -16.12 24.51 -37.57
CA ASP A 571 -16.26 25.97 -37.50
C ASP A 571 -17.72 26.40 -37.74
N LYS A 572 -18.37 25.84 -38.77
CA LYS A 572 -19.78 26.09 -39.06
C LYS A 572 -20.71 25.61 -37.93
N LEU A 573 -20.37 24.48 -37.29
CA LEU A 573 -21.11 23.99 -36.12
C LEU A 573 -20.99 24.95 -34.93
N LYS A 574 -19.83 25.60 -34.75
CA LYS A 574 -19.62 26.66 -33.75
C LYS A 574 -20.34 27.98 -34.12
N GLU A 575 -20.53 28.28 -35.40
CA GLU A 575 -21.34 29.43 -35.84
C GLU A 575 -22.85 29.22 -35.59
N GLU A 576 -23.35 27.99 -35.75
CA GLU A 576 -24.78 27.68 -35.61
C GLU A 576 -25.22 27.37 -34.15
N TYR A 577 -24.33 26.88 -33.29
CA TYR A 577 -24.67 26.41 -31.93
C TYR A 577 -23.82 27.15 -30.88
N LYS A 578 -24.44 27.54 -29.76
CA LYS A 578 -23.80 28.36 -28.72
C LYS A 578 -22.67 27.61 -27.98
N ALA A 579 -22.70 26.28 -27.99
CA ALA A 579 -21.61 25.42 -27.54
C ALA A 579 -21.61 24.10 -28.35
N VAL A 580 -20.45 23.44 -28.39
CA VAL A 580 -20.25 22.13 -29.03
C VAL A 580 -19.56 21.18 -28.05
N PHE A 581 -20.04 19.94 -27.93
CA PHE A 581 -19.38 18.86 -27.19
C PHE A 581 -18.95 17.73 -28.13
N ILE A 582 -17.69 17.31 -28.06
CA ILE A 582 -17.10 16.27 -28.92
C ILE A 582 -16.91 14.97 -28.11
N ALA A 583 -17.58 13.90 -28.53
CA ALA A 583 -17.62 12.59 -27.88
C ALA A 583 -17.61 11.43 -28.91
N ILE A 584 -16.80 11.56 -29.97
CA ILE A 584 -16.73 10.60 -31.10
C ILE A 584 -16.13 9.22 -30.75
N GLY A 585 -15.49 9.11 -29.57
CA GLY A 585 -14.93 7.88 -29.03
C GLY A 585 -13.72 7.29 -29.78
N ALA A 586 -13.10 6.26 -29.18
CA ALA A 586 -11.99 5.51 -29.75
C ALA A 586 -12.50 4.33 -30.60
N HIS A 587 -12.75 4.57 -31.89
CA HIS A 587 -13.44 3.64 -32.78
C HIS A 587 -12.55 3.02 -33.88
N LYS A 588 -11.24 3.24 -33.83
CA LYS A 588 -10.25 2.74 -34.79
C LYS A 588 -9.26 1.81 -34.09
N GLY A 589 -9.07 0.60 -34.60
CA GLY A 589 -8.12 -0.37 -34.03
C GLY A 589 -6.65 0.02 -34.20
N LEU A 590 -5.80 -0.35 -33.23
CA LEU A 590 -4.35 -0.27 -33.39
C LEU A 590 -3.78 -1.47 -34.15
N LYS A 591 -2.75 -1.21 -34.97
CA LYS A 591 -1.91 -2.23 -35.62
C LYS A 591 -0.78 -2.71 -34.71
N MET A 592 -0.47 -4.01 -34.77
CA MET A 592 0.64 -4.68 -34.06
C MET A 592 2.02 -4.22 -34.56
N LYS A 593 2.10 -3.76 -35.82
CA LYS A 593 3.32 -3.36 -36.55
C LYS A 593 4.28 -4.54 -36.78
N ILE A 594 3.73 -5.71 -37.11
CA ILE A 594 4.51 -6.93 -37.42
C ILE A 594 4.57 -7.21 -38.94
N PRO A 595 5.61 -7.93 -39.44
CA PRO A 595 5.69 -8.28 -40.85
C PRO A 595 4.48 -9.12 -41.30
N GLY A 596 3.92 -8.78 -42.46
CA GLY A 596 2.78 -9.50 -43.08
C GLY A 596 1.39 -9.08 -42.59
N GLU A 597 1.28 -8.11 -41.67
CA GLU A 597 -0.01 -7.70 -41.06
C GLU A 597 -1.05 -7.16 -42.06
N GLU A 598 -0.63 -6.68 -43.24
CA GLU A 598 -1.52 -6.19 -44.32
C GLU A 598 -2.13 -7.32 -45.19
N ALA A 599 -2.02 -8.59 -44.79
CA ALA A 599 -2.52 -9.74 -45.57
C ALA A 599 -4.05 -9.89 -45.52
N GLU A 600 -4.66 -10.39 -46.61
CA GLU A 600 -6.10 -10.69 -46.64
C GLU A 600 -6.44 -11.73 -45.55
N GLY A 601 -7.43 -11.42 -44.72
CA GLY A 601 -7.81 -12.23 -43.55
C GLY A 601 -7.25 -11.73 -42.21
N VAL A 602 -6.37 -10.72 -42.20
CA VAL A 602 -6.12 -9.92 -40.99
C VAL A 602 -7.19 -8.82 -40.92
N ILE A 603 -7.92 -8.72 -39.80
CA ILE A 603 -9.02 -7.76 -39.60
C ILE A 603 -8.99 -7.13 -38.21
N ASP A 604 -9.54 -5.94 -38.05
CA ASP A 604 -9.72 -5.29 -36.74
C ASP A 604 -10.97 -5.79 -36.01
N ALA A 605 -10.90 -5.90 -34.69
CA ALA A 605 -12.01 -6.31 -33.84
C ALA A 605 -13.15 -5.30 -33.79
N VAL A 606 -12.89 -3.99 -33.82
CA VAL A 606 -13.97 -2.99 -33.82
C VAL A 606 -14.71 -3.01 -35.15
N GLU A 607 -14.00 -3.08 -36.27
CA GLU A 607 -14.64 -3.20 -37.59
C GLU A 607 -15.46 -4.49 -37.72
N PHE A 608 -14.92 -5.63 -37.25
CA PHE A 608 -15.62 -6.91 -37.19
C PHE A 608 -16.91 -6.83 -36.35
N LEU A 609 -16.83 -6.34 -35.12
CA LEU A 609 -17.98 -6.23 -34.20
C LEU A 609 -19.01 -5.22 -34.73
N ARG A 610 -18.57 -4.09 -35.29
CA ARG A 610 -19.42 -3.06 -35.92
C ARG A 610 -20.23 -3.64 -37.06
N ASP A 611 -19.62 -4.40 -37.94
CA ASP A 611 -20.29 -4.91 -39.13
C ASP A 611 -21.25 -6.06 -38.81
N ILE A 612 -20.94 -6.89 -37.81
CA ILE A 612 -21.88 -7.86 -37.22
C ILE A 612 -23.09 -7.16 -36.58
N ASN A 613 -22.86 -6.15 -35.72
CA ASN A 613 -23.94 -5.42 -35.06
C ASN A 613 -24.81 -4.61 -36.05
N LEU A 614 -24.24 -4.14 -37.16
CA LEU A 614 -24.97 -3.52 -38.27
C LEU A 614 -25.57 -4.52 -39.28
N LYS A 615 -25.49 -5.83 -38.99
CA LYS A 615 -26.08 -6.95 -39.75
C LYS A 615 -25.63 -6.97 -41.22
N ARG A 616 -24.36 -6.60 -41.44
CA ARG A 616 -23.64 -6.67 -42.72
C ARG A 616 -23.10 -8.09 -42.95
N GLU A 617 -22.78 -8.43 -44.20
CA GLU A 617 -22.15 -9.70 -44.54
C GLU A 617 -20.67 -9.67 -44.17
N VAL A 618 -20.26 -10.45 -43.18
CA VAL A 618 -18.87 -10.55 -42.70
C VAL A 618 -18.27 -11.91 -43.10
N LYS A 619 -17.05 -11.90 -43.64
CA LYS A 619 -16.38 -13.08 -44.19
C LYS A 619 -15.13 -13.42 -43.39
N ILE A 620 -15.23 -14.51 -42.62
CA ILE A 620 -14.13 -15.08 -41.83
C ILE A 620 -14.00 -16.58 -42.17
N GLY A 621 -12.77 -17.09 -42.09
CA GLY A 621 -12.46 -18.51 -42.34
C GLY A 621 -12.87 -19.43 -41.19
N ASP A 622 -12.39 -20.67 -41.21
CA ASP A 622 -12.85 -21.71 -40.27
C ASP A 622 -11.99 -21.79 -39.00
N LYS A 623 -10.67 -21.52 -39.12
CA LYS A 623 -9.75 -21.25 -38.02
C LYS A 623 -9.62 -19.74 -37.77
N VAL A 624 -10.06 -19.27 -36.61
CA VAL A 624 -10.01 -17.86 -36.20
C VAL A 624 -9.12 -17.70 -34.97
N ILE A 625 -8.19 -16.75 -35.04
CA ILE A 625 -7.38 -16.33 -33.88
C ILE A 625 -7.71 -14.87 -33.54
N VAL A 626 -7.96 -14.57 -32.26
CA VAL A 626 -8.11 -13.20 -31.74
C VAL A 626 -6.89 -12.83 -30.91
N VAL A 627 -6.26 -11.69 -31.20
CA VAL A 627 -5.05 -11.22 -30.51
C VAL A 627 -5.41 -10.09 -29.56
N GLY A 628 -5.47 -10.38 -28.25
CA GLY A 628 -5.86 -9.40 -27.24
C GLY A 628 -6.31 -10.03 -25.92
N GLY A 629 -6.71 -9.18 -24.97
CA GLY A 629 -7.22 -9.63 -23.66
C GLY A 629 -8.16 -8.64 -22.95
N GLY A 630 -8.56 -7.56 -23.62
CA GLY A 630 -9.64 -6.67 -23.17
C GLY A 630 -11.00 -7.16 -23.65
N ASN A 631 -12.07 -6.48 -23.25
CA ASN A 631 -13.46 -6.93 -23.53
C ASN A 631 -13.72 -7.17 -25.03
N SER A 632 -13.25 -6.29 -25.93
CA SER A 632 -13.41 -6.46 -27.39
C SER A 632 -12.75 -7.74 -27.95
N ALA A 633 -11.72 -8.29 -27.29
CA ALA A 633 -11.12 -9.56 -27.68
C ALA A 633 -12.03 -10.74 -27.30
N ILE A 634 -12.61 -10.69 -26.09
CA ILE A 634 -13.60 -11.67 -25.60
C ILE A 634 -14.86 -11.60 -26.47
N ASP A 635 -15.38 -10.41 -26.73
CA ASP A 635 -16.57 -10.18 -27.56
C ASP A 635 -16.36 -10.71 -28.99
N ALA A 636 -15.24 -10.36 -29.64
CA ALA A 636 -14.94 -10.84 -30.99
C ALA A 636 -14.79 -12.36 -31.05
N ALA A 637 -14.15 -12.98 -30.06
CA ALA A 637 -14.02 -14.44 -30.00
C ALA A 637 -15.39 -15.13 -29.78
N ARG A 638 -16.23 -14.60 -28.87
CA ARG A 638 -17.58 -15.11 -28.59
C ARG A 638 -18.54 -14.92 -29.77
N VAL A 639 -18.35 -13.88 -30.58
CA VAL A 639 -19.04 -13.70 -31.87
C VAL A 639 -18.53 -14.71 -32.91
N ALA A 640 -17.21 -14.87 -33.09
CA ALA A 640 -16.66 -15.85 -34.04
C ALA A 640 -17.10 -17.30 -33.71
N LYS A 641 -17.15 -17.66 -32.43
CA LYS A 641 -17.69 -18.95 -31.95
C LYS A 641 -19.16 -19.16 -32.37
N ARG A 642 -20.00 -18.14 -32.24
CA ARG A 642 -21.43 -18.14 -32.67
C ARG A 642 -21.62 -18.17 -34.19
N LEU A 643 -20.62 -17.76 -34.95
CA LEU A 643 -20.55 -17.96 -36.41
C LEU A 643 -20.04 -19.38 -36.78
N GLY A 644 -19.96 -20.30 -35.82
CA GLY A 644 -19.59 -21.70 -35.99
C GLY A 644 -18.10 -21.94 -36.21
N LYS A 645 -17.23 -20.98 -35.84
CA LYS A 645 -15.79 -21.04 -36.14
C LYS A 645 -14.96 -21.63 -35.01
N ASP A 646 -13.90 -22.36 -35.37
CA ASP A 646 -12.90 -22.78 -34.40
C ASP A 646 -12.09 -21.55 -33.98
N THR A 647 -12.11 -21.23 -32.69
CA THR A 647 -11.75 -19.89 -32.19
C THR A 647 -10.82 -19.99 -30.99
N ARG A 648 -9.63 -19.38 -31.13
CA ARG A 648 -8.62 -19.23 -30.08
C ARG A 648 -8.34 -17.75 -29.80
N ILE A 649 -8.04 -17.42 -28.55
CA ILE A 649 -7.46 -16.13 -28.15
C ILE A 649 -5.97 -16.35 -27.87
N LEU A 650 -5.11 -15.48 -28.40
CA LEU A 650 -3.69 -15.36 -27.99
C LEU A 650 -3.54 -14.17 -27.03
N TYR A 651 -3.02 -14.43 -25.84
CA TYR A 651 -2.74 -13.38 -24.86
C TYR A 651 -1.30 -13.47 -24.30
N ARG A 652 -0.57 -12.35 -24.36
CA ARG A 652 0.86 -12.27 -24.03
C ARG A 652 1.22 -12.35 -22.54
N ARG A 653 0.23 -12.49 -21.65
CA ARG A 653 0.37 -12.59 -20.19
C ARG A 653 -0.53 -13.75 -19.69
N THR A 654 -0.77 -13.88 -18.39
CA THR A 654 -1.67 -14.90 -17.82
C THR A 654 -3.10 -14.38 -17.66
N LYS A 655 -4.02 -15.23 -17.16
CA LYS A 655 -5.40 -14.84 -16.84
C LYS A 655 -5.47 -13.68 -15.82
N ALA A 656 -4.50 -13.58 -14.90
CA ALA A 656 -4.52 -12.58 -13.84
C ALA A 656 -4.33 -11.14 -14.36
N GLU A 657 -3.61 -10.95 -15.47
CA GLU A 657 -3.35 -9.60 -16.02
C GLU A 657 -4.34 -9.16 -17.13
N MET A 658 -5.34 -9.99 -17.47
CA MET A 658 -6.32 -9.71 -18.53
C MET A 658 -7.21 -8.48 -18.18
N PRO A 659 -7.27 -7.44 -19.03
CA PRO A 659 -8.15 -6.28 -18.80
C PRO A 659 -9.65 -6.51 -19.03
N ALA A 660 -10.06 -7.69 -19.49
CA ALA A 660 -11.48 -8.02 -19.65
C ALA A 660 -12.16 -8.29 -18.29
N ILE A 661 -13.48 -8.09 -18.23
CA ILE A 661 -14.29 -8.38 -17.04
C ILE A 661 -14.19 -9.88 -16.72
N LYS A 662 -13.85 -10.24 -15.48
CA LYS A 662 -13.58 -11.64 -15.06
C LYS A 662 -14.67 -12.62 -15.48
N SER A 663 -15.95 -12.27 -15.26
CA SER A 663 -17.09 -13.11 -15.64
C SER A 663 -17.17 -13.37 -17.15
N GLU A 664 -16.77 -12.42 -18.00
CA GLU A 664 -16.79 -12.56 -19.46
C GLU A 664 -15.66 -13.49 -19.95
N ILE A 665 -14.52 -13.48 -19.26
CA ILE A 665 -13.42 -14.43 -19.50
C ILE A 665 -13.87 -15.85 -19.12
N ASP A 666 -14.53 -16.01 -17.97
CA ASP A 666 -15.07 -17.30 -17.52
C ASP A 666 -16.16 -17.82 -18.47
N GLU A 667 -17.08 -16.95 -18.89
CA GLU A 667 -18.13 -17.27 -19.84
C GLU A 667 -17.60 -17.64 -21.25
N ALA A 668 -16.49 -17.03 -21.70
CA ALA A 668 -15.81 -17.44 -22.93
C ALA A 668 -15.22 -18.85 -22.84
N ILE A 669 -14.61 -19.19 -21.70
CA ILE A 669 -14.05 -20.52 -21.43
C ILE A 669 -15.19 -21.56 -21.34
N ILE A 670 -16.33 -21.20 -20.71
CA ILE A 670 -17.54 -22.04 -20.61
C ILE A 670 -18.15 -22.29 -22.01
N GLU A 671 -18.14 -21.29 -22.90
CA GLU A 671 -18.54 -21.43 -24.32
C GLU A 671 -17.51 -22.21 -25.18
N GLY A 672 -16.42 -22.69 -24.57
CA GLY A 672 -15.42 -23.54 -25.23
C GLY A 672 -14.51 -22.78 -26.19
N ILE A 673 -14.13 -21.55 -25.84
CA ILE A 673 -13.08 -20.78 -26.52
C ILE A 673 -11.74 -21.09 -25.85
N ASP A 674 -10.73 -21.43 -26.65
CA ASP A 674 -9.38 -21.70 -26.17
C ASP A 674 -8.64 -20.37 -25.92
N ILE A 675 -7.98 -20.22 -24.77
CA ILE A 675 -7.22 -19.01 -24.43
C ILE A 675 -5.77 -19.40 -24.17
N GLN A 676 -4.93 -19.22 -25.18
CA GLN A 676 -3.50 -19.48 -25.06
C GLN A 676 -2.82 -18.27 -24.41
N PHE A 677 -2.61 -18.39 -23.10
CA PHE A 677 -1.79 -17.49 -22.30
C PHE A 677 -0.32 -17.57 -22.69
N LEU A 678 0.44 -16.53 -22.30
CA LEU A 678 1.89 -16.42 -22.52
C LEU A 678 2.32 -16.61 -23.99
N ALA A 679 1.49 -16.17 -24.94
CA ALA A 679 1.78 -16.23 -26.37
C ALA A 679 1.60 -14.86 -27.06
N ALA A 680 2.49 -14.54 -28.01
CA ALA A 680 2.40 -13.30 -28.79
C ALA A 680 2.80 -13.51 -30.26
N PRO A 681 2.04 -13.00 -31.23
CA PRO A 681 2.45 -12.98 -32.64
C PRO A 681 3.75 -12.19 -32.88
N THR A 682 4.65 -12.76 -33.67
CA THR A 682 5.87 -12.11 -34.18
C THR A 682 5.75 -11.70 -35.64
N LYS A 683 5.00 -12.48 -36.44
CA LYS A 683 4.90 -12.30 -37.90
C LYS A 683 3.69 -13.05 -38.47
N VAL A 684 3.00 -12.45 -39.43
CA VAL A 684 1.95 -13.09 -40.22
C VAL A 684 2.58 -13.79 -41.43
N MET A 685 2.14 -15.01 -41.73
CA MET A 685 2.57 -15.78 -42.91
C MET A 685 1.42 -15.91 -43.90
N SER A 686 1.68 -15.53 -45.15
CA SER A 686 0.65 -15.42 -46.20
C SER A 686 1.06 -16.07 -47.51
N GLY A 687 0.13 -16.83 -48.08
CA GLY A 687 0.21 -17.42 -49.41
C GLY A 687 -0.69 -16.67 -50.38
N ASN A 688 -0.18 -16.32 -51.56
CA ASN A 688 -0.90 -15.55 -52.59
C ASN A 688 -1.52 -14.21 -52.12
N GLY A 689 -1.05 -13.65 -50.99
CA GLY A 689 -1.57 -12.42 -50.37
C GLY A 689 -2.59 -12.63 -49.25
N LYS A 690 -3.07 -13.86 -49.03
CA LYS A 690 -3.98 -14.23 -47.93
C LYS A 690 -3.22 -14.90 -46.79
N ILE A 691 -3.63 -14.67 -45.55
CA ILE A 691 -3.11 -15.38 -44.37
C ILE A 691 -3.31 -16.90 -44.49
N GLU A 692 -2.29 -17.64 -44.06
CA GLU A 692 -2.31 -19.11 -43.93
C GLU A 692 -1.91 -19.56 -42.51
N ALA A 693 -1.00 -18.81 -41.86
CA ALA A 693 -0.54 -19.08 -40.50
C ALA A 693 -0.01 -17.80 -39.82
N VAL A 694 0.15 -17.85 -38.50
CA VAL A 694 0.82 -16.82 -37.70
C VAL A 694 1.99 -17.43 -36.92
N GLU A 695 3.14 -16.80 -37.03
CA GLU A 695 4.35 -17.10 -36.25
C GLU A 695 4.19 -16.40 -34.89
N CYS A 696 4.42 -17.14 -33.80
CA CYS A 696 4.26 -16.70 -32.43
C CYS A 696 5.49 -17.06 -31.60
N ILE A 697 5.73 -16.31 -30.52
CA ILE A 697 6.77 -16.58 -29.53
C ILE A 697 6.12 -16.82 -28.16
N ASN A 698 6.73 -17.68 -27.34
CA ASN A 698 6.30 -17.86 -25.95
C ASN A 698 6.85 -16.71 -25.09
N MET A 699 6.08 -16.34 -24.08
CA MET A 699 6.37 -15.25 -23.15
C MET A 699 6.58 -15.79 -21.74
N GLU A 700 7.34 -15.06 -20.94
CA GLU A 700 7.40 -15.20 -19.48
C GLU A 700 7.02 -13.88 -18.79
N LEU A 701 6.74 -13.94 -17.48
CA LEU A 701 6.37 -12.77 -16.68
C LEU A 701 7.57 -12.21 -15.91
N GLY A 702 8.24 -11.22 -16.51
CA GLY A 702 9.28 -10.42 -15.85
C GLY A 702 8.72 -9.40 -14.86
N ASP A 703 9.53 -8.39 -14.52
CA ASP A 703 9.23 -7.38 -13.50
C ASP A 703 7.89 -6.65 -13.69
N ILE A 704 7.34 -6.15 -12.58
CA ILE A 704 6.14 -5.33 -12.56
C ILE A 704 6.39 -4.00 -13.30
N ASP A 705 5.53 -3.66 -14.26
CA ASP A 705 5.51 -2.34 -14.90
C ASP A 705 4.81 -1.28 -14.04
N ALA A 706 4.97 0.00 -14.39
CA ALA A 706 4.38 1.12 -13.66
C ALA A 706 2.83 1.13 -13.62
N SER A 707 2.14 0.21 -14.30
CA SER A 707 0.69 0.00 -14.13
C SER A 707 0.33 -1.10 -13.12
N GLY A 708 1.33 -1.69 -12.45
CA GLY A 708 1.17 -2.78 -11.48
C GLY A 708 1.09 -4.18 -12.11
N ARG A 709 1.39 -4.34 -13.41
CA ARG A 709 1.29 -5.63 -14.12
C ARG A 709 2.67 -6.15 -14.53
N ARG A 710 2.94 -7.44 -14.36
CA ARG A 710 4.20 -8.05 -14.81
C ARG A 710 4.44 -7.86 -16.31
N ARG A 711 5.66 -7.53 -16.71
CA ARG A 711 6.05 -7.30 -18.11
C ARG A 711 6.12 -8.64 -18.86
N PRO A 712 5.51 -8.75 -20.06
CA PRO A 712 5.67 -9.94 -20.89
C PRO A 712 7.03 -9.90 -21.59
N VAL A 713 7.88 -10.88 -21.32
CA VAL A 713 9.25 -10.99 -21.84
C VAL A 713 9.31 -12.15 -22.85
N PRO A 714 9.83 -11.94 -24.07
CA PRO A 714 9.84 -12.98 -25.10
C PRO A 714 10.98 -13.99 -24.93
N ILE A 715 10.63 -15.27 -24.75
CA ILE A 715 11.58 -16.38 -24.62
C ILE A 715 12.20 -16.64 -26.01
N GLN A 716 13.43 -16.19 -26.22
CA GLN A 716 14.12 -16.31 -27.51
C GLN A 716 14.37 -17.77 -27.90
N GLY A 717 14.12 -18.15 -29.15
CA GLY A 717 14.27 -19.53 -29.62
C GLY A 717 13.09 -20.43 -29.28
N SER A 718 11.95 -19.85 -28.87
CA SER A 718 10.70 -20.56 -28.56
C SER A 718 9.62 -20.40 -29.63
N GLU A 719 10.00 -19.97 -30.83
CA GLU A 719 9.06 -19.58 -31.89
C GLU A 719 8.29 -20.79 -32.46
N PHE A 720 6.98 -20.63 -32.65
CA PHE A 720 6.09 -21.67 -33.14
C PHE A 720 5.05 -21.08 -34.11
N ASN A 721 4.55 -21.91 -35.03
CA ASN A 721 3.54 -21.50 -36.00
C ASN A 721 2.16 -22.03 -35.61
N VAL A 722 1.12 -21.24 -35.85
CA VAL A 722 -0.29 -21.63 -35.69
C VAL A 722 -1.01 -21.37 -37.01
N ASP A 723 -1.57 -22.43 -37.62
CA ASP A 723 -2.44 -22.31 -38.80
C ASP A 723 -3.64 -21.39 -38.49
N VAL A 724 -3.97 -20.46 -39.39
CA VAL A 724 -5.11 -19.55 -39.19
C VAL A 724 -5.63 -18.99 -40.52
N ASP A 725 -6.95 -19.03 -40.70
CA ASP A 725 -7.62 -18.49 -41.88
C ASP A 725 -8.05 -17.02 -41.70
N THR A 726 -8.15 -16.55 -40.45
CA THR A 726 -8.52 -15.18 -40.08
C THR A 726 -7.92 -14.77 -38.73
N LEU A 727 -7.23 -13.63 -38.71
CA LEU A 727 -6.58 -13.07 -37.52
C LEU A 727 -7.27 -11.75 -37.13
N ILE A 728 -7.95 -11.73 -36.00
CA ILE A 728 -8.70 -10.57 -35.49
C ILE A 728 -7.86 -9.82 -34.46
N LEU A 729 -7.62 -8.53 -34.68
CA LEU A 729 -6.75 -7.71 -33.85
C LEU A 729 -7.56 -6.93 -32.80
N ALA A 730 -7.27 -7.16 -31.52
CA ALA A 730 -7.96 -6.57 -30.37
C ALA A 730 -6.96 -6.01 -29.33
N ILE A 731 -5.89 -5.38 -29.83
CA ILE A 731 -4.73 -4.99 -29.02
C ILE A 731 -4.86 -3.63 -28.32
N SER A 732 -5.57 -2.67 -28.92
CA SER A 732 -6.13 -1.43 -28.34
C SER A 732 -6.91 -0.68 -29.44
N GLN A 733 -7.48 0.48 -29.10
CA GLN A 733 -8.16 1.41 -30.00
C GLN A 733 -7.57 2.83 -29.86
N GLU A 734 -7.80 3.68 -30.86
CA GLU A 734 -7.57 5.13 -30.85
C GLU A 734 -8.80 5.87 -31.44
N PRO A 735 -9.01 7.16 -31.11
CA PRO A 735 -9.98 7.99 -31.81
C PRO A 735 -9.46 8.41 -33.18
N ASP A 736 -10.35 8.55 -34.17
CA ASP A 736 -10.01 9.19 -35.45
C ASP A 736 -10.37 10.68 -35.42
N VAL A 737 -9.41 11.51 -34.98
CA VAL A 737 -9.53 12.97 -35.01
C VAL A 737 -9.16 13.59 -36.37
N SER A 738 -8.79 12.80 -37.40
CA SER A 738 -8.27 13.34 -38.66
C SER A 738 -9.24 14.29 -39.38
N LEU A 739 -10.55 14.03 -39.27
CA LEU A 739 -11.63 14.90 -39.78
C LEU A 739 -11.76 16.22 -39.00
N LEU A 740 -11.27 16.27 -37.76
CA LEU A 740 -11.35 17.43 -36.86
C LEU A 740 -10.06 18.27 -36.89
N ASN A 741 -8.91 17.69 -37.23
CA ASN A 741 -7.59 18.35 -37.23
C ASN A 741 -7.52 19.63 -38.08
N GLY A 742 -8.33 19.74 -39.14
CA GLY A 742 -8.40 20.95 -39.98
C GLY A 742 -8.88 22.21 -39.26
N ASN A 743 -9.51 22.08 -38.08
CA ASN A 743 -10.17 23.17 -37.36
C ASN A 743 -9.30 23.73 -36.21
N LYS A 744 -7.98 23.48 -36.21
CA LYS A 744 -6.99 23.97 -35.21
C LYS A 744 -7.19 23.48 -33.77
N LEU A 745 -7.85 22.33 -33.58
CA LEU A 745 -7.88 21.67 -32.26
C LEU A 745 -6.49 21.12 -31.92
N ASN A 746 -6.11 21.23 -30.65
CA ASN A 746 -4.92 20.57 -30.12
C ASN A 746 -5.12 19.04 -30.05
N VAL A 747 -4.08 18.30 -30.42
CA VAL A 747 -4.06 16.83 -30.44
C VAL A 747 -2.79 16.32 -29.79
N SER A 748 -2.94 15.43 -28.82
CA SER A 748 -1.82 14.85 -28.08
C SER A 748 -1.03 13.85 -28.93
N LYS A 749 0.16 13.46 -28.46
CA LYS A 749 0.98 12.38 -29.04
C LYS A 749 0.28 11.01 -29.10
N TRP A 750 -0.88 10.85 -28.46
CA TRP A 750 -1.71 9.64 -28.46
C TRP A 750 -2.92 9.74 -29.40
N ASN A 751 -2.94 10.74 -30.30
CA ASN A 751 -4.04 11.06 -31.22
C ASN A 751 -5.36 11.48 -30.53
N THR A 752 -5.35 11.72 -29.21
CA THR A 752 -6.49 12.23 -28.43
C THR A 752 -6.57 13.75 -28.47
N LEU A 753 -7.77 14.32 -28.30
CA LEU A 753 -7.94 15.78 -28.16
C LEU A 753 -7.39 16.25 -26.81
N GLU A 754 -6.73 17.41 -26.80
CA GLU A 754 -6.30 18.06 -25.55
C GLU A 754 -7.42 18.96 -24.99
N VAL A 755 -7.65 18.87 -23.68
CA VAL A 755 -8.62 19.67 -22.93
C VAL A 755 -8.05 20.08 -21.58
N ASP A 756 -8.60 21.15 -21.01
CA ASP A 756 -8.49 21.41 -19.58
C ASP A 756 -9.19 20.29 -18.77
N PRO A 757 -8.53 19.68 -17.77
CA PRO A 757 -9.06 18.49 -17.08
C PRO A 757 -10.19 18.79 -16.08
N GLU A 758 -10.35 20.04 -15.64
CA GLU A 758 -11.42 20.42 -14.70
C GLU A 758 -12.74 20.72 -15.41
N THR A 759 -12.63 21.35 -16.59
CA THR A 759 -13.76 21.95 -17.33
C THR A 759 -14.08 21.22 -18.63
N LEU A 760 -13.19 20.35 -19.11
CA LEU A 760 -13.27 19.65 -20.40
C LEU A 760 -13.31 20.58 -21.62
N LEU A 761 -12.92 21.85 -21.45
CA LEU A 761 -12.82 22.84 -22.52
C LEU A 761 -11.57 22.58 -23.37
N THR A 762 -11.72 22.63 -24.69
CA THR A 762 -10.59 22.53 -25.64
C THR A 762 -9.81 23.85 -25.74
N ASN A 763 -8.75 23.90 -26.54
CA ASN A 763 -8.09 25.15 -26.92
C ASN A 763 -8.98 26.14 -27.72
N ILE A 764 -10.24 25.78 -28.01
CA ILE A 764 -11.22 26.61 -28.73
C ILE A 764 -12.41 26.91 -27.82
N GLU A 765 -12.59 28.18 -27.44
CA GLU A 765 -13.69 28.65 -26.60
C GLU A 765 -15.06 28.15 -27.09
N GLY A 766 -15.91 27.64 -26.20
CA GLY A 766 -17.22 27.08 -26.53
C GLY A 766 -17.20 25.68 -27.14
N ILE A 767 -16.03 25.07 -27.37
CA ILE A 767 -15.88 23.67 -27.77
C ILE A 767 -15.28 22.86 -26.62
N PHE A 768 -16.00 21.82 -26.20
CA PHE A 768 -15.64 20.89 -25.14
C PHE A 768 -15.44 19.49 -25.72
N ALA A 769 -14.65 18.63 -25.08
CA ALA A 769 -14.47 17.24 -25.52
C ALA A 769 -14.39 16.26 -24.34
N GLY A 770 -14.88 15.02 -24.50
CA GLY A 770 -15.01 14.09 -23.37
C GLY A 770 -15.20 12.62 -23.74
N GLY A 771 -14.86 11.74 -22.80
CA GLY A 771 -14.82 10.29 -23.01
C GLY A 771 -13.59 9.87 -23.82
N ASP A 772 -13.73 8.79 -24.58
CA ASP A 772 -12.61 8.07 -25.19
C ASP A 772 -11.85 8.89 -26.27
N VAL A 773 -12.39 10.03 -26.71
CA VAL A 773 -11.69 10.96 -27.62
C VAL A 773 -10.58 11.78 -26.91
N ILE A 774 -10.67 11.98 -25.59
CA ILE A 774 -9.61 12.63 -24.80
C ILE A 774 -8.74 11.61 -24.04
N THR A 775 -9.30 10.47 -23.62
CA THR A 775 -8.60 9.45 -22.81
C THR A 775 -8.06 8.25 -23.58
N GLY A 776 -8.50 8.01 -24.82
CA GLY A 776 -8.39 6.69 -25.44
C GLY A 776 -9.47 5.73 -24.91
N PRO A 777 -9.49 4.45 -25.33
CA PRO A 777 -10.55 3.50 -25.00
C PRO A 777 -10.69 3.29 -23.48
N ASN A 778 -11.88 3.54 -22.95
CA ASN A 778 -12.14 3.60 -21.52
C ASN A 778 -13.49 2.90 -21.18
N THR A 779 -13.96 3.04 -19.94
CA THR A 779 -15.20 2.40 -19.49
C THR A 779 -16.43 3.25 -19.83
N VAL A 780 -17.57 2.58 -20.03
CA VAL A 780 -18.86 3.25 -20.31
C VAL A 780 -19.19 4.30 -19.23
N THR A 781 -18.95 3.98 -17.96
CA THR A 781 -19.18 4.87 -16.82
C THR A 781 -18.27 6.10 -16.82
N GLU A 782 -17.00 5.97 -17.23
CA GLU A 782 -16.10 7.13 -17.39
C GLU A 782 -16.53 8.03 -18.54
N ALA A 783 -16.92 7.46 -19.68
CA ALA A 783 -17.44 8.25 -20.80
C ALA A 783 -18.70 9.04 -20.41
N MET A 784 -19.61 8.42 -19.65
CA MET A 784 -20.79 9.09 -19.10
C MET A 784 -20.44 10.18 -18.07
N ALA A 785 -19.44 9.95 -17.20
CA ALA A 785 -18.97 10.94 -16.24
C ALA A 785 -18.45 12.21 -16.92
N HIS A 786 -17.64 12.06 -17.98
CA HIS A 786 -17.24 13.20 -18.82
C HIS A 786 -18.44 13.91 -19.45
N GLY A 787 -19.47 13.17 -19.90
CA GLY A 787 -20.71 13.77 -20.41
C GLY A 787 -21.46 14.60 -19.36
N LYS A 788 -21.51 14.12 -18.11
CA LYS A 788 -22.11 14.82 -16.97
C LYS A 788 -21.36 16.11 -16.61
N VAL A 789 -20.03 16.06 -16.57
CA VAL A 789 -19.18 17.25 -16.33
C VAL A 789 -19.31 18.25 -17.48
N ALA A 790 -19.24 17.81 -18.73
CA ALA A 790 -19.36 18.68 -19.89
C ALA A 790 -20.71 19.42 -19.93
N ALA A 791 -21.82 18.76 -19.58
CA ALA A 791 -23.13 19.41 -19.48
C ALA A 791 -23.14 20.55 -18.44
N GLN A 792 -22.54 20.33 -17.27
CA GLN A 792 -22.42 21.35 -16.22
C GLN A 792 -21.55 22.54 -16.67
N MET A 793 -20.45 22.27 -17.36
CA MET A 793 -19.52 23.31 -17.83
C MET A 793 -20.10 24.11 -19.01
N ILE A 794 -20.90 23.48 -19.86
CA ILE A 794 -21.62 24.14 -20.96
C ILE A 794 -22.74 25.04 -20.42
N ASP A 795 -23.53 24.60 -19.44
CA ASP A 795 -24.53 25.44 -18.77
C ASP A 795 -23.88 26.68 -18.13
N LYS A 796 -22.78 26.50 -17.38
CA LYS A 796 -21.97 27.60 -16.85
C LYS A 796 -21.45 28.55 -17.94
N TYR A 797 -20.85 28.01 -19.00
CA TYR A 797 -20.32 28.78 -20.12
C TYR A 797 -21.40 29.64 -20.80
N ILE A 798 -22.60 29.09 -20.99
CA ILE A 798 -23.71 29.82 -21.61
C ILE A 798 -24.19 30.96 -20.71
N ARG A 799 -24.20 30.77 -19.39
CA ARG A 799 -24.57 31.80 -18.40
C ARG A 799 -23.50 32.87 -18.16
N GLY A 800 -22.26 32.62 -18.60
CA GLY A 800 -21.11 33.46 -18.25
C GLY A 800 -20.63 33.26 -16.81
N GLU A 801 -20.96 32.13 -16.18
CA GLU A 801 -20.42 31.74 -14.88
C GLU A 801 -18.95 31.28 -15.01
N LYS A 802 -18.17 31.38 -13.93
CA LYS A 802 -16.77 30.90 -13.91
C LYS A 802 -16.73 29.39 -14.17
N LEU A 803 -15.94 28.99 -15.17
CA LEU A 803 -15.66 27.59 -15.48
C LEU A 803 -14.72 27.00 -14.44
N GLU A 804 -15.31 26.51 -13.36
CA GLU A 804 -14.65 25.79 -12.28
C GLU A 804 -15.52 24.62 -11.85
N ARG A 805 -14.89 23.51 -11.46
CA ARG A 805 -15.59 22.36 -10.90
C ARG A 805 -15.69 22.52 -9.39
N LYS A 806 -16.91 22.40 -8.86
CA LYS A 806 -17.13 22.30 -7.42
C LYS A 806 -17.00 20.83 -7.01
N TYR A 807 -16.20 20.60 -5.98
CA TYR A 807 -16.00 19.29 -5.38
C TYR A 807 -16.65 19.30 -4.00
N GLU A 808 -17.66 18.45 -3.83
CA GLU A 808 -18.49 18.35 -2.64
C GLU A 808 -18.54 16.89 -2.21
N VAL A 809 -18.49 16.62 -0.91
CA VAL A 809 -18.56 15.26 -0.37
C VAL A 809 -19.90 14.65 -0.75
N THR A 810 -19.88 13.69 -1.67
CA THR A 810 -21.09 13.02 -2.12
C THR A 810 -21.68 12.21 -0.97
N ARG A 811 -22.92 12.51 -0.54
CA ARG A 811 -23.68 11.77 0.47
C ARG A 811 -24.93 11.10 -0.14
N PRO A 812 -25.51 10.05 0.49
CA PRO A 812 -26.78 9.46 0.03
C PRO A 812 -27.88 10.51 0.01
N ALA A 813 -28.76 10.47 -1.01
CA ALA A 813 -29.76 11.50 -1.24
C ALA A 813 -30.99 11.39 -0.30
N LEU A 814 -31.11 10.26 0.42
CA LEU A 814 -32.10 10.05 1.47
C LEU A 814 -31.54 9.10 2.54
N HIS A 815 -32.06 9.19 3.75
CA HIS A 815 -31.87 8.14 4.75
C HIS A 815 -32.84 6.99 4.47
N VAL A 816 -32.33 5.75 4.55
CA VAL A 816 -33.12 4.52 4.41
C VAL A 816 -32.80 3.62 5.59
N ASP A 817 -33.80 3.20 6.36
CA ASP A 817 -33.59 2.27 7.47
C ASP A 817 -33.00 0.94 6.98
N PRO A 818 -32.00 0.35 7.68
CA PRO A 818 -31.52 -0.99 7.38
C PRO A 818 -32.62 -2.02 7.66
N VAL A 819 -32.73 -3.04 6.80
CA VAL A 819 -33.67 -4.14 7.04
C VAL A 819 -33.18 -4.95 8.23
N GLN A 820 -34.00 -5.06 9.28
CA GLN A 820 -33.68 -5.93 10.42
C GLN A 820 -33.71 -7.39 9.98
N LEU A 821 -32.67 -8.12 10.35
CA LEU A 821 -32.47 -9.54 10.05
C LEU A 821 -32.18 -10.29 11.35
N SER A 822 -32.72 -11.49 11.48
CA SER A 822 -32.34 -12.43 12.54
C SER A 822 -30.93 -12.98 12.32
N GLU A 823 -30.27 -13.46 13.39
CA GLU A 823 -28.98 -14.16 13.27
C GLU A 823 -29.04 -15.36 12.31
N GLU A 824 -30.18 -16.07 12.27
CA GLU A 824 -30.39 -17.20 11.37
C GLU A 824 -30.50 -16.75 9.91
N GLU A 825 -31.21 -15.65 9.62
CA GLU A 825 -31.21 -15.04 8.29
C GLU A 825 -29.79 -14.64 7.87
N VAL A 826 -29.06 -13.89 8.70
CA VAL A 826 -27.69 -13.43 8.40
C VAL A 826 -26.76 -14.61 8.09
N LYS A 827 -26.83 -15.70 8.86
CA LYS A 827 -26.03 -16.92 8.62
C LYS A 827 -26.49 -17.71 7.39
N SER A 828 -27.72 -17.51 6.92
CA SER A 828 -28.27 -18.17 5.72
C SER A 828 -28.05 -17.40 4.42
N LEU A 829 -27.84 -16.07 4.48
CA LEU A 829 -27.70 -15.21 3.31
C LEU A 829 -26.45 -15.55 2.51
N LYS A 830 -26.64 -15.87 1.22
CA LYS A 830 -25.58 -16.16 0.25
C LYS A 830 -25.85 -15.46 -1.06
N LYS A 831 -24.80 -15.15 -1.81
CA LYS A 831 -24.89 -14.50 -3.12
C LYS A 831 -25.70 -15.39 -4.09
N PRO A 832 -26.85 -14.93 -4.62
CA PRO A 832 -27.59 -15.69 -5.63
C PRO A 832 -26.77 -15.77 -6.91
N GLY A 833 -26.65 -16.97 -7.47
CA GLY A 833 -26.01 -17.16 -8.78
C GLY A 833 -26.81 -16.48 -9.88
N MET A 834 -26.14 -15.81 -10.82
CA MET A 834 -26.79 -15.20 -11.98
C MET A 834 -27.49 -16.27 -12.82
N PRO A 835 -28.82 -16.17 -13.07
CA PRO A 835 -29.48 -17.02 -14.05
C PRO A 835 -28.97 -16.70 -15.45
N SER A 836 -28.48 -17.72 -16.18
CA SER A 836 -27.94 -17.56 -17.53
C SER A 836 -28.45 -18.63 -18.49
N ALA A 837 -28.49 -18.32 -19.78
CA ALA A 837 -28.91 -19.23 -20.83
C ALA A 837 -28.07 -20.53 -20.86
N PRO A 838 -28.65 -21.69 -21.26
CA PRO A 838 -27.92 -22.94 -21.48
C PRO A 838 -26.80 -22.81 -22.52
N VAL A 839 -25.59 -23.31 -22.22
CA VAL A 839 -24.39 -23.16 -23.08
C VAL A 839 -24.61 -23.62 -24.52
N ALA A 840 -25.37 -24.70 -24.74
CA ALA A 840 -25.70 -25.19 -26.07
C ALA A 840 -26.48 -24.18 -26.92
N GLN A 841 -27.33 -23.34 -26.31
CA GLN A 841 -28.07 -22.28 -27.02
C GLN A 841 -27.19 -21.05 -27.25
N ARG A 842 -26.33 -20.69 -26.28
CA ARG A 842 -25.40 -19.54 -26.37
C ARG A 842 -24.53 -19.57 -27.63
N ILE A 843 -24.10 -20.75 -28.07
CA ILE A 843 -23.20 -20.91 -29.22
C ILE A 843 -23.95 -21.04 -30.57
N GLU A 844 -25.27 -21.17 -30.56
CA GLU A 844 -26.11 -21.29 -31.76
C GLU A 844 -26.82 -19.97 -32.13
N ASN A 845 -26.85 -18.98 -31.23
CA ASN A 845 -27.58 -17.72 -31.44
C ASN A 845 -26.90 -16.50 -30.78
N PHE A 846 -27.57 -15.34 -30.88
CA PHE A 846 -27.14 -14.05 -30.30
C PHE A 846 -28.12 -13.55 -29.21
N GLU A 847 -28.90 -14.45 -28.60
CA GLU A 847 -29.80 -14.11 -27.49
C GLU A 847 -29.01 -13.77 -26.21
N GLU A 848 -29.63 -13.01 -25.29
CA GLU A 848 -28.97 -12.51 -24.09
C GLU A 848 -28.52 -13.65 -23.15
N VAL A 849 -27.25 -13.65 -22.75
CA VAL A 849 -26.68 -14.76 -21.97
C VAL A 849 -27.00 -14.68 -20.49
N GLU A 850 -26.77 -13.54 -19.84
CA GLU A 850 -27.25 -13.28 -18.48
C GLU A 850 -28.73 -12.89 -18.54
N LEU A 851 -29.59 -13.54 -17.76
CA LEU A 851 -31.05 -13.33 -17.78
C LEU A 851 -31.55 -12.42 -16.65
N GLY A 852 -30.66 -11.99 -15.75
CA GLY A 852 -31.00 -11.15 -14.59
C GLY A 852 -31.59 -11.92 -13.41
N TYR A 853 -31.64 -11.28 -12.25
CA TYR A 853 -32.26 -11.84 -11.04
C TYR A 853 -33.79 -11.82 -11.08
N LYS A 854 -34.42 -12.75 -10.38
CA LYS A 854 -35.85 -12.64 -10.03
C LYS A 854 -35.99 -11.79 -8.77
N GLU A 855 -37.20 -11.32 -8.51
CA GLU A 855 -37.54 -10.48 -7.35
C GLU A 855 -37.01 -11.03 -6.02
N ALA A 856 -37.26 -12.31 -5.72
CA ALA A 856 -36.78 -12.96 -4.50
C ALA A 856 -35.25 -13.04 -4.41
N ASP A 857 -34.56 -13.29 -5.53
CA ASP A 857 -33.10 -13.32 -5.60
C ASP A 857 -32.53 -11.90 -5.38
N ALA A 858 -33.13 -10.89 -6.01
CA ALA A 858 -32.70 -9.50 -5.90
C ALA A 858 -32.90 -8.94 -4.48
N ILE A 859 -34.03 -9.22 -3.82
CA ILE A 859 -34.25 -8.87 -2.41
C ILE A 859 -33.21 -9.58 -1.52
N THR A 860 -32.94 -10.87 -1.76
CA THR A 860 -31.97 -11.67 -0.99
C THR A 860 -30.54 -11.10 -1.12
N GLU A 861 -30.13 -10.70 -2.32
CA GLU A 861 -28.81 -10.09 -2.53
C GLU A 861 -28.73 -8.66 -1.98
N ALA A 862 -29.81 -7.87 -2.08
CA ALA A 862 -29.85 -6.54 -1.48
C ALA A 862 -29.78 -6.57 0.06
N LYS A 863 -30.41 -7.58 0.69
CA LYS A 863 -30.29 -7.86 2.13
C LYS A 863 -28.85 -8.15 2.60
N ARG A 864 -27.90 -8.47 1.70
CA ARG A 864 -26.48 -8.67 2.04
C ARG A 864 -25.68 -7.37 2.12
N CYS A 865 -26.28 -6.22 1.83
CA CYS A 865 -25.61 -4.93 1.96
C CYS A 865 -25.43 -4.54 3.44
N LEU A 866 -24.18 -4.41 3.88
CA LEU A 866 -23.82 -4.05 5.26
C LEU A 866 -24.19 -2.61 5.67
N ARG A 867 -24.64 -1.77 4.72
CA ARG A 867 -25.01 -0.36 4.95
C ARG A 867 -23.92 0.46 5.65
N CYS A 868 -22.68 0.35 5.16
CA CYS A 868 -21.54 1.15 5.61
C CYS A 868 -21.68 2.67 5.35
N ASP A 869 -22.76 3.11 4.71
CA ASP A 869 -23.21 4.50 4.66
C ASP A 869 -23.82 5.01 5.99
N LEU A 870 -24.10 4.10 6.92
CA LEU A 870 -24.61 4.40 8.27
C LEU A 870 -23.51 4.26 9.35
N GLU A 871 -22.28 3.96 8.94
CA GLU A 871 -21.11 3.88 9.80
C GLU A 871 -20.59 5.30 10.10
N LYS A 872 -20.53 5.66 11.38
CA LYS A 872 -19.94 6.94 11.81
C LYS A 872 -18.42 6.83 11.91
N GLY A 873 -17.71 7.88 11.52
CA GLY A 873 -16.27 7.98 11.75
C GLY A 873 -15.95 8.39 13.19
N GLU A 874 -14.81 7.95 13.71
CA GLU A 874 -14.28 8.40 15.02
C GLU A 874 -13.90 9.90 14.98
N ASP A 875 -13.60 10.43 13.79
CA ASP A 875 -13.36 11.84 13.48
C ASP A 875 -14.65 12.66 13.21
N GLU A 876 -15.87 12.09 13.33
CA GLU A 876 -17.12 12.85 13.17
C GLU A 876 -17.47 13.65 14.44
N VAL A 877 -17.02 14.92 14.47
CA VAL A 877 -17.40 15.92 15.49
C VAL A 877 -18.92 15.89 15.73
N PRO A 878 -19.39 15.71 16.98
CA PRO A 878 -20.81 15.71 17.33
C PRO A 878 -21.56 16.94 16.78
N PRO A 879 -22.84 16.80 16.39
CA PRO A 879 -23.65 17.95 15.94
C PRO A 879 -23.80 19.06 16.99
N GLU A 880 -23.59 18.72 18.27
CA GLU A 880 -23.60 19.64 19.40
C GLU A 880 -22.33 20.50 19.42
N GLU A 881 -21.14 19.90 19.28
CA GLU A 881 -19.87 20.63 19.16
C GLU A 881 -19.80 21.47 17.88
N LYS A 882 -20.24 20.94 16.72
CA LYS A 882 -20.29 21.73 15.47
C LYS A 882 -21.21 22.96 15.58
N ALA A 883 -22.28 22.90 16.38
CA ALA A 883 -23.14 24.05 16.63
C ALA A 883 -22.48 25.12 17.53
N GLU A 884 -21.57 24.72 18.43
CA GLU A 884 -20.77 25.64 19.22
C GLU A 884 -19.62 26.26 18.39
N GLU A 885 -18.92 25.46 17.56
CA GLU A 885 -17.91 25.96 16.61
C GLU A 885 -18.50 26.97 15.61
N GLU A 886 -19.66 26.66 15.00
CA GLU A 886 -20.35 27.60 14.10
C GLU A 886 -20.81 28.87 14.82
N ALA A 887 -21.20 28.79 16.10
CA ALA A 887 -21.57 29.96 16.89
C ALA A 887 -20.36 30.87 17.17
N VAL A 888 -19.24 30.30 17.64
CA VAL A 888 -18.00 31.06 17.91
C VAL A 888 -17.46 31.70 16.63
N ALA A 889 -17.41 30.95 15.52
CA ALA A 889 -16.95 31.46 14.24
C ALA A 889 -17.88 32.54 13.61
N VAL A 890 -19.11 32.68 14.11
CA VAL A 890 -20.01 33.80 13.78
C VAL A 890 -19.77 34.99 14.72
N GLU A 891 -19.52 34.78 16.01
CA GLU A 891 -19.19 35.88 16.94
C GLU A 891 -17.86 36.55 16.58
N GLU A 892 -16.80 35.79 16.25
CA GLU A 892 -15.52 36.36 15.81
C GLU A 892 -15.66 37.22 14.54
N LYS A 893 -16.44 36.77 13.54
CA LYS A 893 -16.70 37.54 12.31
C LYS A 893 -17.56 38.78 12.55
N VAL A 894 -18.37 38.79 13.61
CA VAL A 894 -19.09 39.99 14.05
C VAL A 894 -18.15 40.97 14.76
N GLU A 895 -17.23 40.50 15.60
CA GLU A 895 -16.17 41.33 16.21
C GLU A 895 -15.22 41.94 15.16
N GLU A 896 -14.72 41.13 14.22
CA GLU A 896 -13.78 41.57 13.19
C GLU A 896 -14.41 42.63 12.28
N LYS A 897 -15.67 42.41 11.87
CA LYS A 897 -16.44 43.42 11.14
C LYS A 897 -16.70 44.68 11.97
N ALA A 898 -16.97 44.56 13.27
CA ALA A 898 -17.14 45.71 14.16
C ALA A 898 -15.86 46.53 14.35
N LYS A 899 -14.67 45.88 14.28
CA LYS A 899 -13.36 46.55 14.28
C LYS A 899 -13.12 47.32 12.97
N ALA A 900 -13.34 46.68 11.82
CA ALA A 900 -13.23 47.34 10.51
C ALA A 900 -14.19 48.55 10.39
N GLU A 901 -15.44 48.37 10.83
CA GLU A 901 -16.44 49.44 10.90
C GLU A 901 -16.12 50.54 11.93
N ALA A 902 -15.15 50.35 12.82
CA ALA A 902 -14.67 51.37 13.76
C ALA A 902 -13.46 52.14 13.20
N GLU A 903 -12.58 51.47 12.45
CA GLU A 903 -11.43 52.09 11.77
C GLU A 903 -11.89 52.98 10.62
N GLU A 904 -12.83 52.52 9.77
CA GLU A 904 -13.44 53.34 8.71
C GLU A 904 -14.07 54.63 9.27
N LYS A 905 -14.74 54.53 10.43
CA LYS A 905 -15.34 55.68 11.15
C LYS A 905 -14.34 56.52 11.96
N ALA A 906 -13.06 56.13 11.99
CA ALA A 906 -11.95 56.93 12.50
C ALA A 906 -11.29 57.73 11.35
N GLU A 907 -11.09 57.11 10.19
CA GLU A 907 -10.58 57.79 8.98
C GLU A 907 -11.56 58.85 8.46
N GLU A 908 -12.87 58.57 8.41
CA GLU A 908 -13.90 59.52 7.95
C GLU A 908 -13.99 60.81 8.81
N LYS A 909 -13.34 60.84 9.99
CA LYS A 909 -13.24 62.04 10.86
C LYS A 909 -11.96 62.85 10.68
N ALA A 910 -11.02 62.40 9.87
CA ALA A 910 -9.73 63.08 9.69
C ALA A 910 -9.80 64.27 8.69
N GLU A 911 -10.73 64.25 7.73
CA GLU A 911 -10.74 65.22 6.62
C GLU A 911 -11.84 66.29 6.71
N THR A 912 -11.48 67.48 7.23
CA THR A 912 -12.11 68.75 6.80
C THR A 912 -11.07 69.87 6.71
N PRO A 913 -11.02 70.67 5.62
CA PRO A 913 -9.91 71.58 5.36
C PRO A 913 -10.10 73.00 5.93
N VAL A 914 -8.99 73.62 6.35
CA VAL A 914 -8.84 75.07 6.52
C VAL A 914 -7.55 75.50 5.82
N ALA A 915 -7.54 76.67 5.19
CA ALA A 915 -6.52 77.08 4.23
C ALA A 915 -5.59 78.22 4.70
N GLU A 916 -4.58 78.47 3.87
CA GLU A 916 -3.73 79.67 3.72
C GLU A 916 -2.40 79.83 4.49
N ALA A 917 -1.41 80.23 3.67
CA ALA A 917 -0.31 81.17 3.93
C ALA A 917 1.11 80.68 4.40
N ALA A 918 1.98 80.62 3.39
CA ALA A 918 3.37 81.13 3.36
C ALA A 918 4.54 80.35 4.01
N ALA A 919 5.56 80.09 3.17
CA ALA A 919 6.94 79.73 3.51
C ALA A 919 7.84 81.02 3.55
N PRO A 920 9.21 81.03 3.65
CA PRO A 920 10.14 80.21 2.83
C PRO A 920 11.54 79.79 3.41
N ALA A 921 12.10 78.71 2.84
CA ALA A 921 13.53 78.42 2.59
C ALA A 921 14.49 78.18 3.81
N GLU A 922 15.73 77.67 3.70
CA GLU A 922 16.64 77.34 2.56
C GLU A 922 17.39 75.98 2.71
N LYS A 923 17.80 75.38 1.58
CA LYS A 923 19.04 74.60 1.25
C LYS A 923 19.55 73.39 2.09
N GLU A 924 19.51 72.20 1.45
CA GLU A 924 20.65 71.47 0.80
C GLU A 924 21.89 70.94 1.61
N ILE A 925 22.52 69.83 1.12
CA ILE A 925 23.88 69.27 1.45
C ILE A 925 23.98 68.46 2.79
N VAL A 926 24.68 67.30 2.98
CA VAL A 926 25.17 66.11 2.19
C VAL A 926 25.53 64.97 3.21
N GLU A 927 26.08 63.83 2.75
CA GLU A 927 26.73 62.67 3.45
C GLU A 927 27.56 63.04 4.72
N GLU A 928 27.90 62.15 5.69
CA GLU A 928 28.56 60.81 5.58
C GLU A 928 28.54 60.02 6.93
N LYS A 929 29.09 58.78 7.00
CA LYS A 929 29.24 57.94 8.22
C LYS A 929 30.64 58.05 8.88
N PRO A 930 30.80 57.64 10.17
CA PRO A 930 31.59 56.42 10.48
C PRO A 930 31.03 55.56 11.66
N GLU A 931 31.87 54.77 12.36
CA GLU A 931 31.53 53.45 12.96
C GLU A 931 31.69 53.31 14.51
N GLU A 932 30.97 52.33 15.10
CA GLU A 932 31.32 51.42 16.24
C GLU A 932 31.76 51.93 17.66
N PRO A 933 31.80 51.09 18.74
CA PRO A 933 31.03 49.85 19.07
C PRO A 933 30.58 49.70 20.58
N ALA A 934 29.85 48.60 20.86
CA ALA A 934 29.86 47.76 22.10
C ALA A 934 29.22 48.20 23.48
N ALA A 935 28.05 47.61 23.77
CA ALA A 935 27.65 46.77 24.93
C ALA A 935 27.70 47.21 26.44
N ALA A 936 26.50 47.36 27.05
CA ALA A 936 26.02 46.87 28.38
C ALA A 936 26.74 47.32 29.71
N PRO A 937 26.24 47.01 30.94
CA PRO A 937 24.95 46.43 31.40
C PRO A 937 24.22 47.25 32.52
N GLU A 938 23.08 46.76 33.06
CA GLU A 938 22.44 47.13 34.35
C GLU A 938 21.26 46.15 34.66
N GLU A 939 20.58 46.14 35.81
CA GLU A 939 21.00 45.66 37.15
C GLU A 939 19.77 45.01 37.88
N LYS A 940 19.78 44.75 39.21
CA LYS A 940 18.72 43.96 39.90
C LYS A 940 18.53 44.30 41.40
N VAL A 941 17.32 44.02 41.93
CA VAL A 941 16.93 43.89 43.38
C VAL A 941 16.77 45.23 44.15
N VAL A 942 15.56 45.68 44.55
CA VAL A 942 14.68 45.27 45.70
C VAL A 942 15.26 45.72 47.06
N GLU A 943 14.54 46.40 47.98
CA GLU A 943 13.26 46.07 48.68
C GLU A 943 12.57 47.32 49.31
N LYS A 944 11.24 47.28 49.59
CA LYS A 944 10.66 47.80 50.85
C LYS A 944 9.29 47.22 51.26
N VAL A 945 8.97 47.26 52.56
CA VAL A 945 7.90 46.52 53.27
C VAL A 945 7.03 47.44 54.15
N GLU A 946 5.73 47.15 54.29
CA GLU A 946 4.93 47.32 55.53
C GLU A 946 3.54 46.60 55.45
N GLU A 947 2.87 46.40 56.59
CA GLU A 947 1.73 45.48 56.88
C GLU A 947 0.67 46.20 57.77
N PRO A 948 -0.50 45.64 58.18
CA PRO A 948 -1.28 44.47 57.72
C PRO A 948 -2.83 44.67 57.65
N ALA A 949 -3.56 43.57 57.36
CA ALA A 949 -4.92 43.20 57.85
C ALA A 949 -6.23 43.89 57.35
N ALA A 950 -7.10 43.12 56.67
CA ALA A 950 -8.44 42.72 57.18
C ALA A 950 -9.24 41.77 56.24
N ALA A 951 -9.90 40.78 56.84
CA ALA A 951 -10.86 39.76 56.35
C ALA A 951 -11.50 39.85 54.93
N PRO A 952 -11.53 38.72 54.17
CA PRO A 952 -12.60 38.42 53.21
C PRO A 952 -13.86 37.84 53.93
N PRO A 953 -15.09 38.03 53.38
CA PRO A 953 -16.32 37.49 53.97
C PRO A 953 -16.62 36.03 53.56
N GLU A 954 -17.46 35.36 54.36
CA GLU A 954 -17.98 34.02 54.10
C GLU A 954 -19.15 34.02 53.09
N PRO A 955 -19.35 32.92 52.34
CA PRO A 955 -20.68 32.43 52.00
C PRO A 955 -21.12 31.38 53.04
N LYS A 956 -22.26 31.61 53.70
CA LYS A 956 -22.87 30.67 54.66
C LYS A 956 -24.24 30.18 54.19
N ASP A 957 -24.52 28.94 54.60
CA ASP A 957 -25.82 28.34 54.89
C ASP A 957 -26.90 28.24 53.79
N GLU A 958 -27.06 26.97 53.39
CA GLU A 958 -28.25 26.22 52.94
C GLU A 958 -29.66 26.81 53.23
N PRO A 959 -30.68 26.16 52.64
CA PRO A 959 -31.52 25.40 53.58
C PRO A 959 -31.97 23.98 53.12
N LYS A 960 -31.56 22.96 53.89
CA LYS A 960 -32.39 21.82 54.37
C LYS A 960 -32.77 20.75 53.31
N GLU A 961 -33.04 19.49 53.66
CA GLU A 961 -33.48 18.92 54.95
C GLU A 961 -32.53 17.88 55.59
N LYS A 962 -32.90 17.43 56.80
CA LYS A 962 -32.12 16.67 57.78
C LYS A 962 -32.68 15.28 58.03
N GLU A 963 -31.78 14.35 58.38
CA GLU A 963 -32.06 13.14 59.20
C GLU A 963 -32.98 12.08 58.53
N VAL A 964 -32.84 10.77 58.78
CA VAL A 964 -32.61 10.08 60.06
C VAL A 964 -31.58 8.95 59.94
N MET A 965 -30.72 8.79 60.94
CA MET A 965 -29.93 7.57 61.16
C MET A 965 -30.81 6.44 61.74
N ALA A 966 -30.86 5.28 61.08
CA ALA A 966 -31.27 4.01 61.70
C ALA A 966 -30.59 2.81 61.01
N ALA A 967 -30.38 1.73 61.77
CA ALA A 967 -29.58 0.58 61.39
C ALA A 967 -30.26 -0.40 60.41
N ILE A 968 -29.43 -1.08 59.60
CA ILE A 968 -29.49 -2.50 59.18
C ILE A 968 -28.01 -2.85 58.91
N GLU A 969 -27.30 -3.40 59.89
CA GLU A 969 -27.12 -4.85 60.13
C GLU A 969 -26.27 -5.57 59.08
N ILE A 970 -25.05 -5.95 59.49
CA ILE A 970 -24.20 -6.95 58.83
C ILE A 970 -24.58 -8.33 59.40
N PRO A 971 -25.04 -9.30 58.59
CA PRO A 971 -25.13 -10.68 59.02
C PRO A 971 -23.76 -11.38 58.93
N ASP A 972 -23.31 -11.97 60.03
CA ASP A 972 -22.26 -12.99 60.01
C ASP A 972 -22.66 -14.18 59.12
N ILE A 973 -21.70 -14.75 58.38
CA ILE A 973 -21.63 -16.21 58.26
C ILE A 973 -20.28 -16.66 58.84
N LYS A 974 -20.32 -17.01 60.12
CA LYS A 974 -19.23 -17.62 60.88
C LYS A 974 -19.21 -19.15 60.70
N ALA A 975 -18.16 -19.74 61.28
CA ALA A 975 -18.01 -21.14 61.68
C ALA A 975 -17.60 -22.13 60.58
N ALA A 976 -16.30 -22.43 60.57
CA ALA A 976 -15.79 -23.70 60.07
C ALA A 976 -16.22 -24.87 60.97
N ILE A 977 -16.26 -26.08 60.40
CA ILE A 977 -16.03 -27.34 61.13
C ILE A 977 -14.95 -28.11 60.36
N GLU A 978 -14.06 -28.78 61.10
CA GLU A 978 -12.81 -29.35 60.61
C GLU A 978 -12.87 -30.88 60.41
N ILE A 979 -12.03 -31.39 59.49
CA ILE A 979 -11.16 -32.60 59.67
C ILE A 979 -11.87 -33.99 59.77
N PRO A 980 -11.26 -35.15 59.38
CA PRO A 980 -10.07 -35.45 58.55
C PRO A 980 -10.26 -36.55 57.46
N SER A 981 -9.14 -36.94 56.80
CA SER A 981 -8.65 -38.34 56.71
C SER A 981 -8.69 -39.14 55.38
N MET A 982 -7.52 -39.19 54.74
CA MET A 982 -6.82 -40.40 54.21
C MET A 982 -7.38 -41.25 53.04
N LYS A 983 -6.50 -41.38 52.02
CA LYS A 983 -6.00 -42.62 51.36
C LYS A 983 -6.92 -43.53 50.51
N LYS A 984 -6.43 -43.71 49.27
CA LYS A 984 -6.34 -44.95 48.45
C LYS A 984 -7.61 -45.55 47.81
N GLU A 985 -7.31 -46.33 46.76
CA GLU A 985 -8.04 -47.49 46.20
C GLU A 985 -9.30 -47.27 45.34
N GLU A 986 -9.17 -47.62 44.06
CA GLU A 986 -10.22 -48.22 43.21
C GLU A 986 -10.49 -49.69 43.64
N PRO A 987 -11.45 -50.47 43.06
CA PRO A 987 -12.53 -50.14 42.12
C PRO A 987 -13.93 -50.73 42.54
N ALA A 988 -14.89 -50.73 41.59
CA ALA A 988 -15.94 -51.76 41.36
C ALA A 988 -17.34 -51.72 42.07
N ALA A 989 -18.33 -51.21 41.32
CA ALA A 989 -19.53 -51.90 40.77
C ALA A 989 -20.70 -52.50 41.63
N ALA A 990 -21.92 -52.36 41.06
CA ALA A 990 -23.18 -53.12 41.27
C ALA A 990 -23.96 -52.93 42.61
N GLU A 991 -25.26 -53.23 42.76
CA GLU A 991 -26.34 -53.73 41.86
C GLU A 991 -27.46 -52.65 41.67
N VAL A 992 -28.57 -52.77 40.91
CA VAL A 992 -29.74 -53.72 40.89
C VAL A 992 -30.40 -53.61 39.48
N LYS A 993 -31.12 -54.56 38.86
CA LYS A 993 -32.02 -55.64 39.32
C LYS A 993 -31.93 -56.93 38.45
N LYS A 994 -32.59 -57.99 38.94
CA LYS A 994 -32.72 -59.35 38.35
C LYS A 994 -33.80 -59.46 37.27
N GLU A 995 -33.66 -60.45 36.39
CA GLU A 995 -34.56 -61.63 36.32
C GLU A 995 -33.81 -62.85 35.72
N GLU A 996 -34.44 -64.02 35.63
CA GLU A 996 -33.78 -65.36 35.58
C GLU A 996 -33.67 -65.91 34.12
N GLU A 997 -33.01 -67.03 33.75
CA GLU A 997 -32.73 -68.31 34.44
C GLU A 997 -31.70 -69.21 33.67
N LYS A 998 -30.99 -70.15 34.36
CA LYS A 998 -30.24 -71.36 33.85
C LYS A 998 -28.97 -71.17 32.96
N VAL A 999 -27.93 -72.05 32.90
CA VAL A 999 -27.44 -73.25 33.66
C VAL A 999 -25.95 -73.54 33.28
N GLU A 1000 -25.11 -74.02 34.24
CA GLU A 1000 -23.79 -74.75 34.13
C GLU A 1000 -22.65 -74.25 33.18
N GLY A 1001 -21.33 -74.31 33.51
CA GLY A 1001 -20.61 -74.59 34.78
C GLY A 1001 -19.10 -74.93 34.63
N LYS A 1002 -18.22 -74.36 35.49
CA LYS A 1002 -16.75 -74.62 35.70
C LYS A 1002 -15.80 -74.33 34.47
N VAL A 1003 -14.48 -74.08 34.57
CA VAL A 1003 -13.37 -74.55 35.44
C VAL A 1003 -12.25 -73.46 35.63
N GLU A 1004 -11.50 -73.56 36.74
CA GLU A 1004 -10.12 -73.13 37.15
C GLU A 1004 -9.10 -72.59 36.08
N GLU A 1005 -7.99 -71.85 36.37
CA GLU A 1005 -7.40 -71.27 37.60
C GLU A 1005 -6.32 -70.16 37.32
N LYS A 1006 -6.14 -69.22 38.29
CA LYS A 1006 -4.90 -68.60 38.86
C LYS A 1006 -3.79 -67.82 38.08
N GLU A 1007 -3.36 -66.77 38.82
CA GLU A 1007 -1.99 -66.31 39.18
C GLU A 1007 -1.19 -65.30 38.33
N GLU A 1008 -0.74 -64.26 39.06
CA GLU A 1008 0.25 -63.21 38.77
C GLU A 1008 1.65 -63.69 39.25
N PRO A 1009 2.81 -63.12 38.82
CA PRO A 1009 3.23 -61.80 39.32
C PRO A 1009 4.14 -60.97 38.34
N ALA A 1010 4.64 -59.83 38.83
CA ALA A 1010 5.56 -58.91 38.12
C ALA A 1010 7.04 -59.01 38.64
N PRO A 1011 7.91 -57.99 38.47
CA PRO A 1011 9.02 -57.95 37.50
C PRO A 1011 10.41 -58.21 38.13
N PRO A 1012 11.48 -58.36 37.31
CA PRO A 1012 12.58 -57.38 37.39
C PRO A 1012 13.41 -57.14 36.10
N GLU A 1013 14.18 -56.03 36.09
CA GLU A 1013 15.42 -55.82 35.33
C GLU A 1013 16.67 -56.26 36.16
N PRO A 1014 17.90 -56.37 35.61
CA PRO A 1014 18.34 -56.68 34.24
C PRO A 1014 19.49 -57.73 34.19
N LYS A 1015 20.09 -57.95 33.00
CA LYS A 1015 21.40 -58.61 32.70
C LYS A 1015 21.55 -60.13 32.90
N ASP A 1016 21.76 -60.87 31.80
CA ASP A 1016 23.07 -61.44 31.39
C ASP A 1016 22.94 -62.42 30.19
N GLU A 1017 23.99 -62.53 29.37
CA GLU A 1017 24.22 -63.61 28.37
C GLU A 1017 24.82 -64.87 29.06
N PRO A 1018 25.20 -66.02 28.41
CA PRO A 1018 25.19 -66.41 26.98
C PRO A 1018 24.71 -67.88 26.71
N ALA A 1019 24.94 -68.46 25.51
CA ALA A 1019 25.51 -69.85 25.34
C ALA A 1019 25.67 -70.38 23.89
N GLU A 1020 26.69 -71.26 23.72
CA GLU A 1020 26.89 -72.33 22.72
C GLU A 1020 26.71 -72.10 21.19
N LYS A 1021 27.85 -71.95 20.47
CA LYS A 1021 28.45 -73.06 19.66
C LYS A 1021 29.88 -72.78 19.15
N LYS A 1022 30.86 -73.34 19.88
CA LYS A 1022 31.98 -74.24 19.44
C LYS A 1022 32.77 -73.92 18.15
N ILE A 1023 34.11 -73.96 18.09
CA ILE A 1023 35.17 -74.22 19.09
C ILE A 1023 36.55 -73.81 18.49
N LYS A 1024 37.48 -73.23 19.30
CA LYS A 1024 38.97 -73.11 19.17
C LYS A 1024 39.61 -72.81 17.77
N ALA A 1025 40.56 -71.88 17.60
CA ALA A 1025 41.25 -70.86 18.43
C ALA A 1025 42.14 -70.00 17.45
N ALA A 1026 43.19 -69.22 17.74
CA ALA A 1026 43.97 -68.95 18.96
C ALA A 1026 44.88 -67.69 18.82
N ILE A 1027 45.31 -67.13 19.97
CA ILE A 1027 46.63 -66.47 20.23
C ILE A 1027 46.91 -65.05 19.66
N GLU A 1028 47.62 -64.24 20.48
CA GLU A 1028 48.22 -62.88 20.24
C GLU A 1028 47.22 -61.72 19.97
N ILE A 1029 47.38 -60.45 20.39
CA ILE A 1029 48.39 -59.67 21.18
C ILE A 1029 49.84 -59.82 20.69
N PRO A 1030 50.44 -58.81 20.00
CA PRO A 1030 50.94 -57.66 20.77
C PRO A 1030 51.11 -56.29 20.04
N ASP A 1031 51.42 -55.29 20.89
CA ASP A 1031 52.40 -54.20 20.73
C ASP A 1031 52.49 -53.24 19.54
N ILE A 1032 52.59 -51.97 19.96
CA ILE A 1032 53.30 -50.86 19.31
C ILE A 1032 54.82 -51.18 19.17
N LYS A 1033 55.33 -51.24 17.94
CA LYS A 1033 56.70 -50.84 17.56
C LYS A 1033 56.62 -50.12 16.20
N ALA A 1034 57.11 -48.90 15.97
CA ALA A 1034 58.36 -48.22 16.35
C ALA A 1034 59.59 -48.68 15.52
N VAL A 1035 60.45 -47.72 15.16
CA VAL A 1035 61.63 -47.85 14.28
C VAL A 1035 61.21 -48.06 12.81
N ILE A 1036 61.16 -47.01 11.98
CA ILE A 1036 62.29 -46.48 11.17
C ILE A 1036 62.94 -47.58 10.31
N ASP A 1037 62.79 -47.51 8.99
CA ASP A 1037 63.97 -47.63 8.11
C ASP A 1037 63.73 -47.05 6.71
N ILE A 1038 64.58 -46.09 6.37
CA ILE A 1038 64.93 -45.68 5.01
C ILE A 1038 66.09 -46.61 4.62
N PRO A 1039 66.06 -47.35 3.49
CA PRO A 1039 66.94 -46.92 2.39
C PRO A 1039 66.60 -47.37 0.96
N GLU A 1040 66.96 -46.48 0.01
CA GLU A 1040 67.58 -46.79 -1.30
C GLU A 1040 66.78 -47.64 -2.34
N MET A 1041 67.13 -47.68 -3.65
CA MET A 1041 68.36 -47.22 -4.31
C MET A 1041 68.15 -46.66 -5.73
N LYS A 1042 68.78 -45.50 -5.99
CA LYS A 1042 69.42 -44.99 -7.23
C LYS A 1042 68.91 -45.45 -8.61
N LYS A 1043 68.72 -44.46 -9.49
CA LYS A 1043 69.65 -44.29 -10.65
C LYS A 1043 69.69 -42.86 -11.18
N GLU A 1044 70.89 -42.44 -11.59
CA GLU A 1044 71.21 -41.12 -12.13
C GLU A 1044 71.19 -41.13 -13.67
N LYS A 1045 71.03 -39.93 -14.27
CA LYS A 1045 71.75 -39.35 -15.43
C LYS A 1045 70.86 -38.37 -16.22
N GLU A 1046 71.34 -37.26 -16.79
CA GLU A 1046 72.54 -36.43 -16.56
C GLU A 1046 72.38 -35.13 -17.40
N ALA A 1047 73.15 -34.08 -17.08
CA ALA A 1047 73.40 -32.87 -17.89
C ALA A 1047 72.27 -31.83 -18.07
N LYS A 1048 72.54 -30.50 -18.07
CA LYS A 1048 73.76 -29.74 -17.70
C LYS A 1048 73.42 -28.25 -17.42
N ALA A 1049 74.12 -27.61 -16.47
CA ALA A 1049 74.19 -26.14 -16.31
C ALA A 1049 75.26 -25.53 -17.25
N PRO A 1050 75.31 -24.19 -17.50
CA PRO A 1050 75.77 -23.12 -16.56
C PRO A 1050 74.88 -21.83 -16.70
N GLU A 1051 75.19 -20.56 -16.33
CA GLU A 1051 75.84 -19.77 -15.24
C GLU A 1051 75.43 -18.27 -15.47
N VAL A 1052 75.66 -17.22 -14.65
CA VAL A 1052 75.61 -16.95 -13.18
C VAL A 1052 75.94 -15.44 -12.96
N LYS A 1053 75.54 -14.83 -11.82
CA LYS A 1053 75.68 -13.39 -11.37
C LYS A 1053 74.51 -12.47 -11.81
N LYS A 1054 74.01 -11.48 -11.04
CA LYS A 1054 74.48 -10.59 -9.93
C LYS A 1054 75.05 -9.24 -10.45
N GLU A 1055 74.81 -8.16 -9.68
CA GLU A 1055 75.32 -6.77 -9.83
C GLU A 1055 74.75 -5.94 -11.02
N GLU A 1056 74.59 -4.61 -10.97
CA GLU A 1056 74.39 -3.63 -9.86
C GLU A 1056 73.99 -2.24 -10.44
N ILE A 1057 73.89 -1.21 -9.58
CA ILE A 1057 74.01 0.24 -9.84
C ILE A 1057 72.76 1.05 -10.27
N LYS A 1058 72.60 2.19 -9.59
CA LYS A 1058 71.59 3.26 -9.77
C LYS A 1058 71.92 4.20 -10.95
N VAL A 1059 70.98 5.08 -11.29
CA VAL A 1059 71.07 6.58 -11.31
C VAL A 1059 69.68 7.07 -11.79
N GLU A 1060 68.93 7.92 -11.07
CA GLU A 1060 69.06 9.39 -10.91
C GLU A 1060 69.01 10.10 -12.30
N GLU A 1061 68.37 11.25 -12.55
CA GLU A 1061 67.89 12.34 -11.69
C GLU A 1061 66.86 13.23 -12.47
N LYS A 1062 66.15 14.14 -11.77
CA LYS A 1062 65.43 15.37 -12.26
C LYS A 1062 64.26 15.21 -13.26
N VAL A 1063 63.12 15.92 -13.17
CA VAL A 1063 62.68 17.22 -12.57
C VAL A 1063 63.02 18.47 -13.37
N GLU A 1064 62.00 19.04 -14.04
CA GLU A 1064 61.52 20.44 -14.04
C GLU A 1064 60.10 20.42 -14.71
N GLU A 1065 59.03 21.13 -14.31
CA GLU A 1065 58.78 22.58 -14.16
C GLU A 1065 58.71 23.31 -15.54
N ILE A 1066 57.83 24.28 -15.87
CA ILE A 1066 56.83 25.13 -15.14
C ILE A 1066 55.62 25.48 -16.10
N GLU A 1067 54.67 26.30 -15.63
CA GLU A 1067 53.85 27.34 -16.33
C GLU A 1067 52.35 27.09 -16.71
N GLU A 1068 51.45 27.74 -15.94
CA GLU A 1068 50.22 28.42 -16.41
C GLU A 1068 50.59 29.87 -16.87
N PRO A 1069 49.82 30.56 -17.74
CA PRO A 1069 48.58 31.31 -17.37
C PRO A 1069 47.39 31.01 -18.34
N ALA A 1070 46.10 31.29 -18.10
CA ALA A 1070 45.32 32.34 -17.40
C ALA A 1070 44.84 33.52 -18.30
N GLU A 1071 43.68 34.12 -17.93
CA GLU A 1071 43.00 35.32 -18.53
C GLU A 1071 42.34 35.19 -19.94
N ALA A 1072 41.23 35.87 -20.30
CA ALA A 1072 40.27 36.71 -19.54
C ALA A 1072 38.90 36.94 -20.27
N GLU A 1073 37.86 37.24 -19.46
CA GLU A 1073 36.71 38.18 -19.64
C GLU A 1073 35.77 38.28 -20.88
N LYS A 1074 34.45 38.18 -20.57
CA LYS A 1074 33.31 39.13 -20.85
C LYS A 1074 32.39 39.10 -22.11
N GLU A 1075 31.09 39.20 -21.76
CA GLU A 1075 29.99 40.07 -22.28
C GLU A 1075 29.14 39.74 -23.55
N GLU A 1076 27.85 39.46 -23.26
CA GLU A 1076 26.59 40.00 -23.83
C GLU A 1076 25.90 39.53 -25.16
N GLU A 1077 24.56 39.40 -25.01
CA GLU A 1077 23.45 39.64 -25.95
C GLU A 1077 23.27 38.87 -27.29
N LYS A 1078 22.28 37.96 -27.27
CA LYS A 1078 21.10 37.86 -28.17
C LYS A 1078 21.18 37.32 -29.62
N VAL A 1079 20.32 36.31 -29.82
CA VAL A 1079 19.30 36.16 -30.91
C VAL A 1079 19.62 35.35 -32.19
N GLU A 1080 18.55 34.65 -32.62
CA GLU A 1080 18.23 34.01 -33.91
C GLU A 1080 18.65 32.55 -34.20
N GLU A 1081 17.69 31.82 -34.78
CA GLU A 1081 17.77 30.42 -35.16
C GLU A 1081 18.50 30.21 -36.50
N LYS A 1082 19.09 29.02 -36.66
CA LYS A 1082 18.87 28.17 -37.85
C LYS A 1082 19.24 26.71 -37.61
N ALA A 1083 18.47 25.81 -38.22
CA ALA A 1083 18.63 24.37 -38.12
C ALA A 1083 19.64 23.80 -39.14
N ALA A 1084 20.27 22.67 -38.78
CA ALA A 1084 20.96 21.76 -39.70
C ALA A 1084 20.92 20.34 -39.14
N GLU A 1085 20.97 19.34 -40.02
CA GLU A 1085 20.84 17.90 -39.69
C GLU A 1085 22.18 17.27 -39.25
N PRO A 1086 22.17 16.25 -38.37
CA PRO A 1086 23.27 15.30 -38.23
C PRO A 1086 23.04 14.03 -39.07
N ALA A 1087 23.94 13.78 -40.03
CA ALA A 1087 24.06 12.50 -40.73
C ALA A 1087 24.94 11.51 -39.93
N PRO A 1088 24.97 10.19 -40.23
CA PRO A 1088 25.13 9.17 -39.21
C PRO A 1088 26.58 8.77 -38.88
N GLU A 1089 26.87 8.61 -37.59
CA GLU A 1089 28.08 7.92 -37.12
C GLU A 1089 27.93 6.39 -37.14
N GLN A 1090 29.04 5.71 -37.42
CA GLN A 1090 29.09 4.26 -37.62
C GLN A 1090 29.49 3.54 -36.33
N LYS A 1091 28.69 2.55 -35.92
CA LYS A 1091 29.05 1.65 -34.81
C LYS A 1091 30.37 0.92 -35.09
N LYS A 1092 31.26 0.90 -34.09
CA LYS A 1092 32.27 -0.15 -33.92
C LYS A 1092 32.03 -0.85 -32.59
N GLU A 1093 32.14 -2.16 -32.60
CA GLU A 1093 31.88 -3.02 -31.45
C GLU A 1093 33.12 -3.12 -30.54
N PRO A 1094 32.97 -3.14 -29.21
CA PRO A 1094 34.00 -3.62 -28.30
C PRO A 1094 33.88 -5.15 -28.09
N GLU A 1095 35.00 -5.88 -28.16
CA GLU A 1095 35.03 -7.33 -27.91
C GLU A 1095 34.89 -7.65 -26.40
N GLU A 1096 33.82 -8.34 -26.00
CA GLU A 1096 33.68 -8.87 -24.63
C GLU A 1096 34.56 -10.10 -24.38
N LYS A 1097 35.60 -9.95 -23.55
CA LYS A 1097 36.39 -11.07 -23.04
C LYS A 1097 35.66 -11.79 -21.90
N LYS A 1098 34.93 -12.85 -22.23
CA LYS A 1098 34.30 -13.75 -21.24
C LYS A 1098 35.35 -14.45 -20.37
N VAL A 1099 35.41 -14.07 -19.10
CA VAL A 1099 36.11 -14.84 -18.05
C VAL A 1099 35.12 -15.83 -17.44
N LYS A 1100 35.35 -17.14 -17.63
CA LYS A 1100 34.69 -18.18 -16.85
C LYS A 1100 35.55 -18.51 -15.63
N ALA A 1101 35.03 -18.28 -14.44
CA ALA A 1101 35.45 -19.00 -13.24
C ALA A 1101 34.38 -20.05 -12.93
N VAL A 1102 34.81 -21.30 -12.70
CA VAL A 1102 33.95 -22.41 -12.28
C VAL A 1102 34.38 -22.78 -10.87
N ILE A 1103 33.41 -22.96 -9.97
CA ILE A 1103 33.63 -23.53 -8.63
C ILE A 1103 32.62 -24.65 -8.48
N ASP A 1104 33.11 -25.89 -8.39
CA ASP A 1104 32.29 -27.08 -8.17
C ASP A 1104 31.86 -27.17 -6.69
N ILE A 1105 30.59 -27.53 -6.46
CA ILE A 1105 30.07 -27.97 -5.16
C ILE A 1105 29.35 -29.31 -5.40
N PRO A 1106 29.64 -30.38 -4.63
CA PRO A 1106 29.19 -31.72 -4.95
C PRO A 1106 27.70 -31.97 -4.63
N GLU A 1107 27.04 -32.77 -5.47
CA GLU A 1107 25.67 -33.24 -5.24
C GLU A 1107 25.54 -34.08 -3.95
N ILE A 1108 24.50 -33.81 -3.15
CA ILE A 1108 23.98 -34.78 -2.17
C ILE A 1108 22.70 -35.39 -2.72
N LYS A 1109 22.72 -36.71 -2.94
CA LYS A 1109 21.53 -37.49 -3.34
C LYS A 1109 20.96 -38.21 -2.12
N ALA A 1110 19.72 -37.89 -1.79
CA ALA A 1110 18.87 -38.68 -0.90
C ALA A 1110 17.60 -39.10 -1.66
N VAL A 1111 17.14 -40.32 -1.45
CA VAL A 1111 16.03 -40.93 -2.18
C VAL A 1111 14.80 -41.02 -1.27
N ILE A 1112 13.63 -40.64 -1.79
CA ILE A 1112 12.32 -40.90 -1.17
C ILE A 1112 11.40 -41.47 -2.26
N ASP A 1113 11.05 -42.75 -2.14
CA ASP A 1113 10.07 -43.41 -2.99
C ASP A 1113 8.64 -43.17 -2.47
N ILE A 1114 7.75 -42.66 -3.32
CA ILE A 1114 6.29 -42.72 -3.13
C ILE A 1114 5.65 -43.10 -4.48
N PRO A 1115 4.85 -44.19 -4.57
CA PRO A 1115 4.42 -44.75 -5.85
C PRO A 1115 3.19 -44.07 -6.47
N GLU A 1116 3.23 -43.87 -7.80
CA GLU A 1116 2.04 -43.48 -8.57
C GLU A 1116 0.97 -44.58 -8.61
N MET A 1117 -0.30 -44.22 -8.46
CA MET A 1117 -1.44 -45.07 -8.87
C MET A 1117 -2.20 -44.46 -10.03
N LYS A 1118 -2.04 -45.05 -11.22
CA LYS A 1118 -2.88 -44.76 -12.40
C LYS A 1118 -4.30 -45.27 -12.16
N LYS A 1119 -5.31 -44.51 -12.60
CA LYS A 1119 -6.68 -45.00 -12.80
C LYS A 1119 -7.21 -44.58 -14.16
N GLU A 1120 -7.58 -45.56 -14.96
CA GLU A 1120 -8.27 -45.37 -16.24
C GLU A 1120 -9.78 -45.16 -16.01
N LYS A 1121 -10.46 -44.61 -17.03
CA LYS A 1121 -11.92 -44.40 -17.01
C LYS A 1121 -12.67 -45.72 -17.14
N LYS A 1122 -13.79 -45.85 -16.42
CA LYS A 1122 -14.98 -46.52 -16.93
C LYS A 1122 -16.25 -45.94 -16.31
N GLU A 1123 -17.34 -46.00 -17.07
CA GLU A 1123 -18.65 -45.43 -16.74
C GLU A 1123 -19.52 -46.46 -16.02
N GLU A 1124 -20.31 -46.03 -15.03
CA GLU A 1124 -21.68 -46.51 -14.84
C GLU A 1124 -22.47 -45.59 -13.89
N LYS A 1125 -23.80 -45.56 -14.07
CA LYS A 1125 -24.83 -44.86 -13.28
C LYS A 1125 -26.01 -45.81 -13.12
N PRO A 1126 -26.93 -45.60 -12.16
CA PRO A 1126 -26.78 -45.05 -10.80
C PRO A 1126 -27.49 -45.97 -9.75
N GLU A 1127 -27.49 -45.61 -8.46
CA GLU A 1127 -28.72 -45.42 -7.63
C GLU A 1127 -28.45 -45.11 -6.14
N LYS A 1128 -29.08 -44.02 -5.67
CA LYS A 1128 -29.78 -43.84 -4.37
C LYS A 1128 -29.09 -44.17 -3.01
N LYS A 1129 -28.99 -43.08 -2.23
CA LYS A 1129 -29.49 -42.85 -0.83
C LYS A 1129 -28.50 -42.85 0.34
N LYS A 1130 -28.72 -41.83 1.20
CA LYS A 1130 -28.38 -41.68 2.64
C LYS A 1130 -26.88 -41.43 2.93
N GLU A 1131 -26.55 -40.31 3.58
CA GLU A 1131 -26.31 -40.15 5.05
C GLU A 1131 -25.04 -40.91 5.48
N GLU A 1132 -24.05 -40.33 6.16
CA GLU A 1132 -23.99 -39.14 7.03
C GLU A 1132 -22.53 -38.63 7.15
N LYS A 1133 -22.31 -37.32 7.46
CA LYS A 1133 -21.08 -36.69 8.03
C LYS A 1133 -19.78 -36.79 7.19
N GLU A 1134 -18.89 -35.80 7.20
CA GLU A 1134 -18.75 -34.59 8.03
C GLU A 1134 -19.24 -33.30 7.34
#